data_AF-A0AAW2H6N8-F1
#
_entry.id   AF-A0AAW2H6N8-F1
#
_cell.length_a   1.000
_cell.length_b   1.000
_cell.length_c   1.000
_cell.angle_alpha   90.00
_cell.angle_beta   90.00
_cell.angle_gamma   90.00
#
_symmetry.space_group_name_H-M   'P 1'
#
loop_
_entity.id
_entity.type
_entity.pdbx_description
1 polymer ?
#
loop_
_entity_poly.entity_id
_entity_poly.type
_entity_poly.pdbx_seq_one_letter_code
_entity_poly.pdbx_strand_id
1 'polypeptide(L)'
;MREGLAKGAFSSYELVKAFKEVYEEDQKQEKALNAYVEFFEDSLKEAQKADELRQKGDSRPYLGIPLAIKDNILIKGRIASAASHVLEDFIAPYNATVIQRLKEAGFLFLGRTNMDEFGMGSSNEYSLYSLVRNPQDRTRTSGGSSGGSAAVVAGFQAPLALGTDTGGSVRLPSAFTGIYGYKPSYGLLSRYGVIAYASSLDQIGLMARSPQDIQEVLKLIKGRDTLDMTSRDYDLFPSSFSTDPKSLTIATLEELSPQLMSQEVHQGYVDFLSFWKNKGAMLKSCSLPLIEDSLAIYYVLSLCEAASNLARYDGVRYGKRLAELSSLEELYQSFRSQNMGEEVQRRVSLGNYFLSSQSGEESFYNKTLKVLESLKAELEKLFEQVDLLLVPTSFTLAFKLGEKNNDPLQMYLSDLGTIFVNLAGLPAVSVPVQKQGLGVGMQLIGKLDPLLRFDRKHYMYPDLSKGYQISQNAYPLGSEGEITLILKKDQLNKVVRIQRVHMEEDTGKSLHLQSSPNSYIDYNRAGVPLLEIVSYPDLNTSEEAVAYVKHIHEMVRYLGFSDGNMEEGSFRCDVNVNLHLKKEGRLYKTPIVELKNLNSFRKIHFAIEYERLRQLQEFEKTGLTLEKTAKQTRGWSDKLAQTFKQREKESVQDYRYMREPDIPLICLEPQTIKEWISEVGEFPQEARKRLQREFGLSDFDVSTLTNDRNLASYFEQAVQGAREPKKIANWLLTEVAAVLNQQGWTICQFPLSPQSISELVNLISEGAISGAQAKEVFSIMCESGQKAGEIVEQKGFSQLTQTEALEVLVEEVLIKNAKSVADYRAGKEAALKYLMGQIMRQSEGKANPVKAQEVLLKQIQVLE
;
A
#
# COMPACT_ATOMS: atom_id res chain seq x y z
N MET A 1 -23.21 28.05 13.69
CA MET A 1 -24.18 28.62 12.72
C MET A 1 -25.29 27.63 12.39
N ARG A 2 -24.98 26.43 11.88
CA ARG A 2 -25.96 25.35 11.63
C ARG A 2 -26.98 25.16 12.77
N GLU A 3 -26.49 24.94 13.98
CA GLU A 3 -27.38 24.73 15.14
C GLU A 3 -28.27 25.94 15.44
N GLY A 4 -27.77 27.15 15.19
CA GLY A 4 -28.54 28.39 15.38
C GLY A 4 -29.69 28.50 14.38
N LEU A 5 -29.43 28.21 13.10
CA LEU A 5 -30.47 28.16 12.06
C LEU A 5 -31.51 27.06 12.36
N ALA A 6 -31.06 25.88 12.78
CA ALA A 6 -31.95 24.77 13.12
C ALA A 6 -32.86 25.06 14.33
N LYS A 7 -32.35 25.83 15.31
CA LYS A 7 -33.10 26.27 16.50
C LYS A 7 -33.90 27.56 16.28
N GLY A 8 -33.78 28.20 15.11
CA GLY A 8 -34.41 29.49 14.84
C GLY A 8 -33.85 30.66 15.65
N ALA A 9 -32.60 30.57 16.12
CA ALA A 9 -31.95 31.65 16.88
C ALA A 9 -31.67 32.90 16.02
N PHE A 10 -31.51 32.68 14.71
CA PHE A 10 -31.41 33.70 13.66
C PHE A 10 -31.78 33.02 12.33
N SER A 11 -32.11 33.84 11.34
CA SER A 11 -32.38 33.45 9.97
C SER A 11 -31.11 33.43 9.10
N SER A 12 -31.16 32.77 7.94
CA SER A 12 -30.10 32.85 6.94
C SER A 12 -29.92 34.28 6.45
N TYR A 13 -31.01 35.04 6.28
CA TYR A 13 -30.96 36.45 5.93
C TYR A 13 -30.17 37.28 6.96
N GLU A 14 -30.47 37.16 8.25
CA GLU A 14 -29.75 37.87 9.31
C GLU A 14 -28.27 37.49 9.35
N LEU A 15 -27.96 36.22 9.13
CA LEU A 15 -26.58 35.74 9.09
C LEU A 15 -25.79 36.35 7.93
N VAL A 16 -26.35 36.36 6.71
CA VAL A 16 -25.69 36.95 5.52
C VAL A 16 -25.60 38.46 5.64
N LYS A 17 -26.64 39.11 6.18
CA LYS A 17 -26.66 40.54 6.44
C LYS A 17 -25.53 40.96 7.39
N ALA A 18 -25.32 40.21 8.47
CA ALA A 18 -24.22 40.49 9.39
C ALA A 18 -22.84 40.45 8.70
N PHE A 19 -22.58 39.45 7.85
CA PHE A 19 -21.32 39.40 7.08
C PHE A 19 -21.19 40.55 6.08
N LYS A 20 -22.28 40.92 5.41
CA LYS A 20 -22.32 42.03 4.46
C LYS A 20 -22.02 43.37 5.15
N GLU A 21 -22.60 43.61 6.33
CA GLU A 21 -22.34 44.82 7.12
C GLU A 21 -20.87 44.96 7.53
N VAL A 22 -20.22 43.85 7.94
CA VAL A 22 -18.78 43.85 8.25
C VAL A 22 -17.94 44.15 7.02
N TYR A 23 -18.30 43.59 5.85
CA TYR A 23 -17.63 43.90 4.60
C TYR A 23 -17.79 45.38 4.21
N GLU A 24 -19.02 45.90 4.21
CA GLU A 24 -19.31 47.29 3.84
C GLU A 24 -18.65 48.30 4.77
N GLU A 25 -18.54 48.00 6.07
CA GLU A 25 -17.83 48.86 7.02
C GLU A 25 -16.31 48.85 6.80
N ASP A 26 -15.73 47.71 6.45
CA ASP A 26 -14.31 47.61 6.10
C ASP A 26 -13.97 48.35 4.80
N GLN A 27 -14.88 48.36 3.83
CA GLN A 27 -14.69 49.11 2.56
C GLN A 27 -14.64 50.62 2.75
N LYS A 28 -15.18 51.17 3.85
CA LYS A 28 -15.11 52.61 4.16
C LYS A 28 -13.75 53.04 4.72
N GLN A 29 -12.90 52.08 5.10
CA GLN A 29 -11.57 52.36 5.66
C GLN A 29 -10.61 52.82 4.56
N GLU A 30 -9.70 53.76 4.87
CA GLU A 30 -8.66 54.22 3.94
C GLU A 30 -7.81 53.05 3.40
N LYS A 31 -7.59 52.03 4.24
CA LYS A 31 -6.86 50.80 3.90
C LYS A 31 -7.75 49.57 4.08
N ALA A 32 -8.83 49.50 3.31
CA ALA A 32 -9.74 48.35 3.24
C ALA A 32 -8.99 47.05 2.90
N LEU A 33 -9.55 45.89 3.31
CA LEU A 33 -8.93 44.57 3.09
C LEU A 33 -8.72 44.26 1.60
N ASN A 34 -9.65 44.72 0.76
CA ASN A 34 -9.71 44.41 -0.68
C ASN A 34 -9.76 42.91 -0.98
N ALA A 35 -10.36 42.14 -0.06
CA ALA A 35 -10.31 40.67 -0.08
C ALA A 35 -11.37 40.00 -0.98
N TYR A 36 -12.40 40.73 -1.41
CA TYR A 36 -13.34 40.28 -2.44
C TYR A 36 -13.01 40.97 -3.78
N VAL A 37 -13.06 40.20 -4.88
CA VAL A 37 -13.25 40.73 -6.23
C VAL A 37 -14.66 41.27 -6.37
N GLU A 38 -15.63 40.47 -5.92
CA GLU A 38 -17.05 40.79 -5.95
C GLU A 38 -17.72 40.20 -4.70
N PHE A 39 -18.56 40.99 -4.04
CA PHE A 39 -19.55 40.48 -3.09
C PHE A 39 -20.89 40.37 -3.82
N PHE A 40 -21.49 39.19 -3.87
CA PHE A 40 -22.68 38.94 -4.68
C PHE A 40 -23.88 39.75 -4.18
N GLU A 41 -24.42 40.61 -5.03
CA GLU A 41 -25.54 41.49 -4.71
C GLU A 41 -26.81 40.72 -4.32
N ASP A 42 -27.01 39.55 -4.91
CA ASP A 42 -28.16 38.66 -4.69
C ASP A 42 -27.99 37.69 -3.50
N SER A 43 -26.86 37.73 -2.78
CA SER A 43 -26.60 36.86 -1.62
C SER A 43 -27.69 36.95 -0.54
N LEU A 44 -28.19 38.15 -0.25
CA LEU A 44 -29.30 38.37 0.69
C LEU A 44 -30.61 37.75 0.20
N LYS A 45 -30.88 37.81 -1.11
CA LYS A 45 -32.08 37.23 -1.71
C LYS A 45 -32.03 35.70 -1.69
N GLU A 46 -30.87 35.12 -1.98
CA GLU A 46 -30.66 33.67 -1.85
C GLU A 46 -30.78 33.21 -0.38
N ALA A 47 -30.36 34.05 0.58
CA ALA A 47 -30.54 33.78 1.99
C ALA A 47 -32.02 33.77 2.41
N GLN A 48 -32.82 34.75 1.95
CA GLN A 48 -34.28 34.76 2.16
C GLN A 48 -34.95 33.53 1.58
N LYS A 49 -34.55 33.12 0.37
CA LYS A 49 -35.05 31.91 -0.27
C LYS A 49 -34.71 30.66 0.54
N ALA A 50 -33.52 30.58 1.14
CA ALA A 50 -33.17 29.49 2.04
C ALA A 50 -34.07 29.46 3.29
N ASP A 51 -34.43 30.63 3.84
CA ASP A 51 -35.38 30.74 4.94
C ASP A 51 -36.79 30.27 4.57
N GLU A 52 -37.29 30.67 3.39
CA GLU A 52 -38.58 30.19 2.87
C GLU A 52 -38.60 28.68 2.64
N LEU A 53 -37.52 28.12 2.10
CA LEU A 53 -37.38 26.67 1.89
C LEU A 53 -37.42 25.93 3.23
N ARG A 54 -36.73 26.44 4.25
CA ARG A 54 -36.75 25.86 5.60
C ARG A 54 -38.15 25.90 6.21
N GLN A 55 -38.88 27.00 6.05
CA GLN A 55 -40.28 27.11 6.48
C GLN A 55 -41.20 26.12 5.74
N LYS A 56 -40.90 25.81 4.48
CA LYS A 56 -41.59 24.79 3.66
C LYS A 56 -41.16 23.36 3.97
N GLY A 57 -40.28 23.14 4.95
CA GLY A 57 -39.87 21.82 5.42
C GLY A 57 -38.57 21.27 4.83
N ASP A 58 -37.77 22.08 4.11
CA ASP A 58 -36.44 21.66 3.68
C ASP A 58 -35.52 21.48 4.91
N SER A 59 -35.10 20.23 5.13
CA SER A 59 -34.33 19.81 6.30
C SER A 59 -32.83 19.68 6.03
N ARG A 60 -32.32 20.19 4.90
CA ARG A 60 -30.88 20.13 4.61
C ARG A 60 -30.09 20.85 5.71
N PRO A 61 -29.09 20.20 6.33
CA PRO A 61 -28.43 20.71 7.52
C PRO A 61 -27.61 21.98 7.28
N TYR A 62 -27.17 22.25 6.04
CA TYR A 62 -26.37 23.44 5.71
C TYR A 62 -27.16 24.47 4.89
N LEU A 63 -28.49 24.32 4.80
CA LEU A 63 -29.35 25.24 4.07
C LEU A 63 -29.14 26.68 4.55
N GLY A 64 -28.69 27.53 3.64
CA GLY A 64 -28.47 28.96 3.86
C GLY A 64 -27.26 29.30 4.73
N ILE A 65 -26.29 28.40 4.86
CA ILE A 65 -24.97 28.71 5.42
C ILE A 65 -24.11 29.39 4.33
N PRO A 66 -23.54 30.57 4.58
CA PRO A 66 -22.73 31.30 3.60
C PRO A 66 -21.28 30.79 3.51
N LEU A 67 -20.70 30.81 2.31
CA LEU A 67 -19.27 30.58 2.05
C LEU A 67 -18.69 31.62 1.09
N ALA A 68 -17.39 31.91 1.23
CA ALA A 68 -16.65 32.72 0.25
C ALA A 68 -15.81 31.81 -0.67
N ILE A 69 -15.71 32.15 -1.96
CA ILE A 69 -15.11 31.25 -2.96
C ILE A 69 -14.01 31.98 -3.72
N LYS A 70 -12.79 31.43 -3.75
CA LYS A 70 -11.70 31.96 -4.58
C LYS A 70 -12.10 32.08 -6.05
N ASP A 71 -11.68 33.18 -6.68
CA ASP A 71 -12.12 33.58 -8.01
C ASP A 71 -11.73 32.59 -9.13
N ASN A 72 -10.77 31.69 -8.89
CA ASN A 72 -10.39 30.62 -9.82
C ASN A 72 -11.21 29.33 -9.70
N ILE A 73 -12.28 29.30 -8.90
CA ILE A 73 -13.19 28.15 -8.77
C ILE A 73 -14.51 28.48 -9.46
N LEU A 74 -14.92 27.73 -10.48
CA LEU A 74 -16.06 28.09 -11.33
C LEU A 74 -17.41 27.95 -10.61
N ILE A 75 -18.24 28.99 -10.70
CA ILE A 75 -19.65 28.99 -10.27
C ILE A 75 -20.48 29.36 -11.50
N LYS A 76 -21.34 28.45 -11.96
CA LYS A 76 -22.14 28.62 -13.18
C LYS A 76 -22.89 29.96 -13.17
N GLY A 77 -22.74 30.72 -14.25
CA GLY A 77 -23.41 32.02 -14.45
C GLY A 77 -22.76 33.20 -13.74
N ARG A 78 -21.65 32.99 -13.01
CA ARG A 78 -20.84 34.07 -12.40
C ARG A 78 -19.53 34.24 -13.14
N ILE A 79 -18.94 35.42 -13.02
CA ILE A 79 -17.60 35.68 -13.51
C ILE A 79 -16.58 34.82 -12.71
N ALA A 80 -15.52 34.39 -13.40
CA ALA A 80 -14.35 33.75 -12.81
C ALA A 80 -13.11 34.25 -13.55
N SER A 81 -12.53 35.34 -13.06
CA SER A 81 -11.45 36.05 -13.76
C SER A 81 -10.05 35.54 -13.43
N ALA A 82 -9.93 34.71 -12.38
CA ALA A 82 -8.65 34.32 -11.79
C ALA A 82 -7.75 35.55 -11.50
N ALA A 83 -8.36 36.69 -11.16
CA ALA A 83 -7.71 37.98 -10.98
C ALA A 83 -6.82 38.42 -12.16
N SER A 84 -7.24 38.14 -13.40
CA SER A 84 -6.50 38.47 -14.64
C SER A 84 -7.38 39.19 -15.68
N HIS A 85 -6.79 40.10 -16.44
CA HIS A 85 -7.44 40.74 -17.60
C HIS A 85 -7.81 39.72 -18.68
N VAL A 86 -7.10 38.59 -18.74
CA VAL A 86 -7.39 37.50 -19.68
C VAL A 86 -8.83 37.00 -19.56
N LEU A 87 -9.39 36.99 -18.36
CA LEU A 87 -10.69 36.40 -18.03
C LEU A 87 -11.63 37.39 -17.33
N GLU A 88 -11.39 38.71 -17.42
CA GLU A 88 -12.16 39.75 -16.73
C GLU A 88 -13.68 39.60 -16.95
N ASP A 89 -14.10 39.22 -18.16
CA ASP A 89 -15.51 39.04 -18.55
C ASP A 89 -15.93 37.56 -18.69
N PHE A 90 -15.11 36.61 -18.21
CA PHE A 90 -15.39 35.19 -18.40
C PHE A 90 -16.50 34.70 -17.47
N ILE A 91 -17.69 34.47 -18.04
CA ILE A 91 -18.84 33.87 -17.33
C ILE A 91 -18.71 32.35 -17.35
N ALA A 92 -18.63 31.74 -16.17
CA ALA A 92 -18.47 30.30 -16.04
C ALA A 92 -19.69 29.53 -16.60
N PRO A 93 -19.52 28.62 -17.59
CA PRO A 93 -20.65 27.90 -18.19
C PRO A 93 -21.17 26.74 -17.33
N TYR A 94 -20.41 26.31 -16.33
CA TYR A 94 -20.75 25.20 -15.44
C TYR A 94 -20.23 25.45 -14.01
N ASN A 95 -20.71 24.66 -13.05
CA ASN A 95 -20.20 24.68 -11.68
C ASN A 95 -18.99 23.76 -11.58
N ALA A 96 -17.96 24.16 -10.84
CA ALA A 96 -16.97 23.21 -10.34
C ALA A 96 -17.67 22.12 -9.50
N THR A 97 -17.11 20.92 -9.46
CA THR A 97 -17.74 19.79 -8.76
C THR A 97 -17.93 20.09 -7.27
N VAL A 98 -16.95 20.73 -6.63
CA VAL A 98 -17.09 21.16 -5.22
C VAL A 98 -18.21 22.18 -5.03
N ILE A 99 -18.41 23.08 -6.00
CA ILE A 99 -19.51 24.07 -5.95
C ILE A 99 -20.86 23.37 -6.11
N GLN A 100 -20.96 22.39 -7.00
CA GLN A 100 -22.17 21.61 -7.19
C GLN A 100 -22.55 20.86 -5.91
N ARG A 101 -21.59 20.15 -5.29
CA ARG A 101 -21.79 19.44 -4.00
C ARG A 101 -22.22 20.39 -2.88
N LEU A 102 -21.62 21.58 -2.79
CA LEU A 102 -22.01 22.60 -1.80
C LEU A 102 -23.43 23.12 -2.02
N LYS A 103 -23.82 23.41 -3.26
CA LYS A 103 -25.18 23.84 -3.60
C LYS A 103 -26.20 22.75 -3.23
N GLU A 104 -25.90 21.49 -3.51
CA GLU A 104 -26.75 20.35 -3.14
C GLU A 104 -26.92 20.24 -1.62
N ALA A 105 -25.83 20.41 -0.86
CA ALA A 105 -25.87 20.44 0.60
C ALA A 105 -26.61 21.66 1.20
N GLY A 106 -26.94 22.66 0.38
CA GLY A 106 -27.73 23.83 0.77
C GLY A 106 -26.94 25.11 1.06
N PHE A 107 -25.63 25.11 0.82
CA PHE A 107 -24.82 26.32 0.99
C PHE A 107 -25.20 27.41 -0.02
N LEU A 108 -24.99 28.66 0.38
CA LEU A 108 -25.00 29.83 -0.51
C LEU A 108 -23.62 30.49 -0.51
N PHE A 109 -23.36 31.34 -1.51
CA PHE A 109 -22.06 31.97 -1.68
C PHE A 109 -22.16 33.48 -1.47
N LEU A 110 -21.23 34.04 -0.69
CA LEU A 110 -21.14 35.48 -0.40
C LEU A 110 -20.52 36.26 -1.55
N GLY A 111 -19.55 35.68 -2.24
CA GLY A 111 -18.81 36.39 -3.28
C GLY A 111 -17.54 35.66 -3.73
N ARG A 112 -16.83 36.34 -4.64
CA ARG A 112 -15.53 35.94 -5.18
C ARG A 112 -14.41 36.55 -4.36
N THR A 113 -13.58 35.74 -3.73
CA THR A 113 -12.41 36.25 -3.01
C THR A 113 -11.25 36.48 -3.96
N ASN A 114 -10.54 37.58 -3.74
CA ASN A 114 -9.38 38.00 -4.50
C ASN A 114 -8.19 37.03 -4.34
N MET A 115 -7.28 37.06 -5.31
CA MET A 115 -6.15 36.14 -5.44
C MET A 115 -5.00 36.77 -6.25
N ASP A 116 -3.79 36.21 -6.17
CA ASP A 116 -2.77 36.51 -7.21
C ASP A 116 -3.24 35.99 -8.56
N GLU A 117 -2.88 36.70 -9.63
CA GLU A 117 -3.26 36.36 -11.01
C GLU A 117 -2.96 34.90 -11.34
N PHE A 118 -3.96 34.15 -11.81
CA PHE A 118 -3.89 32.71 -12.11
C PHE A 118 -3.36 31.82 -10.97
N GLY A 119 -3.34 32.32 -9.74
CA GLY A 119 -2.80 31.61 -8.58
C GLY A 119 -1.28 31.72 -8.45
N MET A 120 -0.63 32.57 -9.23
CA MET A 120 0.81 32.72 -9.33
C MET A 120 1.33 33.85 -8.42
N GLY A 121 1.59 33.53 -7.16
CA GLY A 121 2.17 34.47 -6.21
C GLY A 121 2.00 34.00 -4.76
N SER A 122 2.74 34.65 -3.87
CA SER A 122 2.77 34.33 -2.43
C SER A 122 2.40 35.54 -1.56
N SER A 123 1.88 36.62 -2.15
CA SER A 123 1.54 37.86 -1.44
C SER A 123 0.20 38.52 -1.81
N ASN A 124 -0.49 38.03 -2.85
CA ASN A 124 -1.72 38.64 -3.37
C ASN A 124 -1.55 40.07 -3.91
N GLU A 125 -0.33 40.45 -4.31
CA GLU A 125 0.00 41.75 -4.90
C GLU A 125 -0.11 41.75 -6.43
N TYR A 126 -0.10 40.57 -7.07
CA TYR A 126 -0.23 40.46 -8.52
C TYR A 126 -1.69 40.41 -9.01
N SER A 127 -2.66 40.66 -8.13
CA SER A 127 -4.07 40.73 -8.52
C SER A 127 -4.32 41.88 -9.49
N LEU A 128 -5.10 41.62 -10.54
CA LEU A 128 -5.67 42.65 -11.40
C LEU A 128 -6.42 43.74 -10.62
N TYR A 129 -7.21 43.35 -9.63
CA TYR A 129 -8.19 44.25 -9.04
C TYR A 129 -7.56 45.17 -8.01
N SER A 130 -6.83 44.58 -7.06
CA SER A 130 -6.14 45.30 -6.01
C SER A 130 -5.33 44.35 -5.13
N LEU A 131 -4.32 44.90 -4.46
CA LEU A 131 -3.59 44.19 -3.42
C LEU A 131 -4.51 43.84 -2.24
N VAL A 132 -4.32 42.65 -1.65
CA VAL A 132 -5.08 42.19 -0.47
C VAL A 132 -4.28 42.40 0.80
N ARG A 133 -4.89 43.07 1.77
CA ARG A 133 -4.24 43.44 3.03
C ARG A 133 -4.52 42.42 4.13
N ASN A 134 -3.57 42.29 5.05
CA ASN A 134 -3.73 41.47 6.24
C ASN A 134 -4.71 42.13 7.25
N PRO A 135 -5.73 41.43 7.76
CA PRO A 135 -6.67 42.01 8.72
C PRO A 135 -6.04 42.44 10.05
N GLN A 136 -4.92 41.84 10.44
CA GLN A 136 -4.19 42.19 11.68
C GLN A 136 -3.27 43.41 11.51
N ASP A 137 -2.75 43.65 10.30
CA ASP A 137 -1.93 44.82 9.94
C ASP A 137 -2.13 45.19 8.47
N ARG A 138 -2.83 46.30 8.21
CA ARG A 138 -3.19 46.75 6.87
C ARG A 138 -2.01 47.20 6.00
N THR A 139 -0.80 47.27 6.55
CA THR A 139 0.42 47.57 5.78
C THR A 139 1.09 46.31 5.21
N ARG A 140 0.58 45.13 5.55
CA ARG A 140 1.20 43.83 5.24
C ARG A 140 0.34 42.97 4.33
N THR A 141 1.00 42.03 3.67
CA THR A 141 0.35 41.03 2.82
C THR A 141 -0.51 40.06 3.64
N SER A 142 -1.61 39.61 3.06
CA SER A 142 -2.39 38.47 3.56
C SER A 142 -1.79 37.10 3.20
N GLY A 143 -0.66 37.08 2.48
CA GLY A 143 -0.08 35.88 1.84
C GLY A 143 -0.77 35.58 0.51
N GLY A 144 -0.30 34.57 -0.21
CA GLY A 144 -0.82 34.25 -1.54
C GLY A 144 -0.69 32.78 -1.90
N SER A 145 -1.41 32.31 -2.93
CA SER A 145 -2.28 33.09 -3.80
C SER A 145 -3.74 33.16 -3.36
N SER A 146 -4.15 32.52 -2.26
CA SER A 146 -5.52 32.62 -1.72
C SER A 146 -5.62 33.68 -0.60
N GLY A 147 -4.94 34.82 -0.76
CA GLY A 147 -4.88 35.88 0.24
C GLY A 147 -6.25 36.48 0.56
N GLY A 148 -7.09 36.70 -0.47
CA GLY A 148 -8.47 37.13 -0.27
C GLY A 148 -9.29 36.14 0.55
N SER A 149 -9.18 34.84 0.27
CA SER A 149 -9.87 33.78 1.01
C SER A 149 -9.47 33.75 2.50
N ALA A 150 -8.18 33.93 2.79
CA ALA A 150 -7.70 34.09 4.16
C ALA A 150 -8.25 35.34 4.83
N ALA A 151 -8.11 36.49 4.16
CA ALA A 151 -8.44 37.79 4.71
C ALA A 151 -9.94 37.93 5.04
N VAL A 152 -10.85 37.40 4.21
CA VAL A 152 -12.30 37.44 4.52
C VAL A 152 -12.65 36.59 5.75
N VAL A 153 -11.96 35.47 5.95
CA VAL A 153 -12.18 34.60 7.12
C VAL A 153 -11.56 35.23 8.36
N ALA A 154 -10.31 35.68 8.30
CA ALA A 154 -9.65 36.31 9.44
C ALA A 154 -10.29 37.67 9.81
N GLY A 155 -10.83 38.40 8.84
CA GLY A 155 -11.55 39.66 9.00
C GLY A 155 -13.04 39.54 9.32
N PHE A 156 -13.53 38.33 9.64
CA PHE A 156 -14.94 38.08 9.98
C PHE A 156 -15.97 38.47 8.90
N GLN A 157 -15.56 38.54 7.63
CA GLN A 157 -16.45 38.76 6.47
C GLN A 157 -16.98 37.47 5.85
N ALA A 158 -16.49 36.31 6.30
CA ALA A 158 -17.03 34.99 6.00
C ALA A 158 -16.76 34.02 7.16
N PRO A 159 -17.55 32.94 7.30
CA PRO A 159 -17.26 31.89 8.27
C PRO A 159 -16.15 30.93 7.79
N LEU A 160 -16.17 30.61 6.49
CA LEU A 160 -15.26 29.69 5.82
C LEU A 160 -15.11 30.13 4.36
N ALA A 161 -13.92 29.91 3.81
CA ALA A 161 -13.64 30.15 2.40
C ALA A 161 -13.00 28.92 1.75
N LEU A 162 -13.25 28.75 0.45
CA LEU A 162 -12.47 27.84 -0.40
C LEU A 162 -11.33 28.62 -1.06
N GLY A 163 -10.14 28.02 -1.07
CA GLY A 163 -8.98 28.46 -1.83
C GLY A 163 -8.42 27.34 -2.71
N THR A 164 -7.29 27.61 -3.37
CA THR A 164 -6.52 26.60 -4.10
C THR A 164 -5.07 26.66 -3.65
N ASP A 165 -4.45 25.50 -3.48
CA ASP A 165 -3.08 25.33 -2.97
C ASP A 165 -2.25 24.55 -3.99
N THR A 166 -1.23 25.20 -4.53
CA THR A 166 -0.30 24.59 -5.51
C THR A 166 1.12 24.46 -4.96
N GLY A 167 1.56 25.43 -4.15
CA GLY A 167 2.84 25.39 -3.44
C GLY A 167 2.75 25.85 -1.99
N GLY A 168 1.55 25.95 -1.42
CA GLY A 168 1.29 26.62 -0.14
C GLY A 168 0.14 27.61 -0.18
N SER A 169 -0.51 27.79 -1.33
CA SER A 169 -1.41 28.91 -1.58
C SER A 169 -2.70 28.96 -0.76
N VAL A 170 -3.00 27.95 0.07
CA VAL A 170 -4.02 27.99 1.14
C VAL A 170 -3.36 28.09 2.52
N ARG A 171 -2.28 27.33 2.73
CA ARG A 171 -1.63 27.21 4.04
C ARG A 171 -0.85 28.47 4.42
N LEU A 172 -0.05 29.01 3.51
CA LEU A 172 0.71 30.25 3.70
C LEU A 172 -0.18 31.44 4.08
N PRO A 173 -1.24 31.79 3.31
CA PRO A 173 -2.10 32.90 3.69
C PRO A 173 -2.87 32.65 5.00
N SER A 174 -3.20 31.39 5.30
CA SER A 174 -3.80 31.04 6.60
C SER A 174 -2.84 31.28 7.76
N ALA A 175 -1.56 30.93 7.60
CA ALA A 175 -0.52 31.21 8.58
C ALA A 175 -0.35 32.72 8.80
N PHE A 176 -0.28 33.51 7.72
CA PHE A 176 -0.09 34.96 7.79
C PHE A 176 -1.27 35.70 8.44
N THR A 177 -2.48 35.19 8.28
CA THR A 177 -3.70 35.81 8.81
C THR A 177 -4.20 35.18 10.12
N GLY A 178 -3.50 34.16 10.63
CA GLY A 178 -3.78 33.55 11.92
C GLY A 178 -5.05 32.70 11.95
N ILE A 179 -5.34 31.95 10.89
CA ILE A 179 -6.49 31.03 10.78
C ILE A 179 -6.04 29.62 10.38
N TYR A 180 -6.95 28.65 10.40
CA TYR A 180 -6.68 27.31 9.91
C TYR A 180 -6.78 27.26 8.39
N GLY A 181 -5.81 26.62 7.75
CA GLY A 181 -5.80 26.36 6.31
C GLY A 181 -5.49 24.90 6.03
N TYR A 182 -6.42 24.18 5.42
CA TYR A 182 -6.26 22.76 5.11
C TYR A 182 -6.13 22.54 3.61
N LYS A 183 -5.00 21.96 3.21
CA LYS A 183 -4.81 21.35 1.90
C LYS A 183 -5.00 19.83 2.04
N PRO A 184 -6.02 19.23 1.42
CA PRO A 184 -6.20 17.80 1.46
C PRO A 184 -5.19 17.04 0.60
N SER A 185 -5.19 15.70 0.71
CA SER A 185 -4.45 14.80 -0.18
C SER A 185 -4.80 15.11 -1.64
N TYR A 186 -3.81 15.02 -2.53
CA TYR A 186 -4.05 15.24 -3.95
C TYR A 186 -5.09 14.24 -4.47
N GLY A 187 -6.09 14.75 -5.19
CA GLY A 187 -7.22 13.97 -5.69
C GLY A 187 -8.39 13.78 -4.71
N LEU A 188 -8.30 14.21 -3.44
CA LEU A 188 -9.43 14.06 -2.51
C LEU A 188 -10.63 14.92 -2.92
N LEU A 189 -10.37 16.14 -3.37
CA LEU A 189 -11.38 17.04 -3.92
C LEU A 189 -11.16 17.13 -5.42
N SER A 190 -12.24 16.99 -6.18
CA SER A 190 -12.20 17.16 -7.63
C SER A 190 -11.69 18.53 -8.03
N ARG A 191 -10.80 18.56 -9.02
CA ARG A 191 -10.26 19.76 -9.66
C ARG A 191 -11.11 20.21 -10.86
N TYR A 192 -12.16 19.47 -11.22
CA TYR A 192 -13.06 19.87 -12.29
C TYR A 192 -13.72 21.22 -11.97
N GLY A 193 -13.55 22.17 -12.89
CA GLY A 193 -13.98 23.56 -12.72
C GLY A 193 -13.06 24.42 -11.84
N VAL A 194 -11.81 24.00 -11.61
CA VAL A 194 -10.75 24.90 -11.15
C VAL A 194 -9.98 25.42 -12.36
N ILE A 195 -9.74 26.73 -12.43
CA ILE A 195 -8.82 27.30 -13.42
C ILE A 195 -7.40 26.87 -13.06
N ALA A 196 -6.83 25.98 -13.88
CA ALA A 196 -5.58 25.29 -13.58
C ALA A 196 -4.36 26.22 -13.61
N TYR A 197 -3.47 26.03 -12.64
CA TYR A 197 -2.10 26.55 -12.62
C TYR A 197 -1.13 25.41 -12.93
N ALA A 198 -0.90 24.48 -11.99
CA ALA A 198 -0.10 23.28 -12.18
C ALA A 198 -0.94 22.04 -11.84
N SER A 199 -1.37 21.31 -12.88
CA SER A 199 -2.32 20.22 -12.77
C SER A 199 -1.89 19.07 -11.86
N SER A 200 -0.59 18.79 -11.75
CA SER A 200 -0.08 17.74 -10.85
C SER A 200 -0.02 18.16 -9.37
N LEU A 201 -0.21 19.45 -9.07
CA LEU A 201 0.02 20.04 -7.74
C LEU A 201 -1.21 20.74 -7.17
N ASP A 202 -2.06 21.30 -8.04
CA ASP A 202 -3.25 22.07 -7.68
C ASP A 202 -4.20 21.22 -6.85
N GLN A 203 -4.63 21.75 -5.72
CA GLN A 203 -5.69 21.15 -4.92
C GLN A 203 -6.55 22.23 -4.29
N ILE A 204 -7.88 22.08 -4.32
CA ILE A 204 -8.77 22.95 -3.54
C ILE A 204 -8.48 22.73 -2.05
N GLY A 205 -8.44 23.81 -1.28
CA GLY A 205 -8.29 23.77 0.18
C GLY A 205 -9.37 24.59 0.89
N LEU A 206 -9.48 24.39 2.19
CA LEU A 206 -10.48 25.03 3.04
C LEU A 206 -9.81 25.92 4.09
N MET A 207 -10.41 27.08 4.35
CA MET A 207 -9.88 28.08 5.28
C MET A 207 -10.98 28.47 6.27
N ALA A 208 -10.72 28.31 7.56
CA ALA A 208 -11.70 28.58 8.61
C ALA A 208 -11.02 28.99 9.92
N ARG A 209 -11.81 29.51 10.87
CA ARG A 209 -11.34 29.82 12.23
C ARG A 209 -11.40 28.62 13.18
N SER A 210 -11.92 27.47 12.71
CA SER A 210 -12.03 26.23 13.47
C SER A 210 -11.76 25.02 12.57
N PRO A 211 -11.02 24.01 13.04
CA PRO A 211 -10.80 22.77 12.29
C PRO A 211 -12.10 21.96 12.13
N GLN A 212 -13.07 22.10 13.04
CA GLN A 212 -14.38 21.45 12.93
C GLN A 212 -15.16 21.98 11.72
N ASP A 213 -15.12 23.29 11.46
CA ASP A 213 -15.78 23.88 10.30
C ASP A 213 -15.20 23.34 8.98
N ILE A 214 -13.87 23.18 8.92
CA ILE A 214 -13.20 22.53 7.78
C ILE A 214 -13.68 21.09 7.61
N GLN A 215 -13.72 20.32 8.69
CA GLN A 215 -14.13 18.92 8.68
C GLN A 215 -15.56 18.74 8.16
N GLU A 216 -16.49 19.60 8.61
CA GLU A 216 -17.90 19.54 8.22
C GLU A 216 -18.09 19.80 6.72
N VAL A 217 -17.37 20.78 6.16
CA VAL A 217 -17.45 21.05 4.71
C VAL A 217 -16.74 19.96 3.92
N LEU A 218 -15.56 19.51 4.38
CA LEU A 218 -14.76 18.48 3.71
C LEU A 218 -15.55 17.17 3.50
N LYS A 219 -16.34 16.74 4.49
CA LYS A 219 -17.22 15.56 4.40
C LYS A 219 -18.18 15.60 3.21
N LEU A 220 -18.61 16.80 2.82
CA LEU A 220 -19.63 17.00 1.79
C LEU A 220 -19.05 17.09 0.38
N ILE A 221 -17.82 17.59 0.27
CA ILE A 221 -17.20 17.88 -1.03
C ILE A 221 -16.14 16.86 -1.44
N LYS A 222 -15.72 15.94 -0.55
CA LYS A 222 -14.73 14.89 -0.85
C LYS A 222 -15.24 13.82 -1.80
N GLY A 223 -14.29 13.08 -2.38
CA GLY A 223 -14.53 11.82 -3.06
C GLY A 223 -14.52 11.93 -4.58
N ARG A 224 -14.56 10.76 -5.22
CA ARG A 224 -14.41 10.56 -6.65
C ARG A 224 -15.42 11.36 -7.45
N ASP A 225 -14.97 11.84 -8.60
CA ASP A 225 -15.73 12.59 -9.58
C ASP A 225 -15.41 12.05 -10.98
N THR A 226 -16.44 11.71 -11.74
CA THR A 226 -16.31 11.19 -13.09
C THR A 226 -15.77 12.23 -14.09
N LEU A 227 -15.84 13.53 -13.75
CA LEU A 227 -15.31 14.62 -14.57
C LEU A 227 -13.84 14.95 -14.25
N ASP A 228 -13.26 14.32 -13.22
CA ASP A 228 -11.86 14.45 -12.84
C ASP A 228 -11.24 13.06 -12.64
N MET A 229 -10.52 12.58 -13.65
CA MET A 229 -9.81 11.29 -13.62
C MET A 229 -8.69 11.21 -12.57
N THR A 230 -8.31 12.34 -11.96
CA THR A 230 -7.34 12.38 -10.86
C THR A 230 -7.98 12.33 -9.48
N SER A 231 -9.31 12.51 -9.41
CA SER A 231 -10.06 12.45 -8.16
C SER A 231 -10.20 11.03 -7.63
N ARG A 232 -10.27 10.89 -6.31
CA ARG A 232 -10.23 9.61 -5.60
C ARG A 232 -11.13 9.63 -4.39
N ASP A 233 -11.63 8.45 -4.04
CA ASP A 233 -12.24 8.23 -2.73
C ASP A 233 -11.14 7.91 -1.71
N TYR A 234 -11.25 8.54 -0.56
CA TYR A 234 -10.40 8.29 0.60
C TYR A 234 -11.30 8.14 1.83
N ASP A 235 -10.99 7.16 2.68
CA ASP A 235 -11.59 7.06 4.00
C ASP A 235 -10.88 8.00 4.98
N LEU A 236 -11.39 9.23 5.09
CA LEU A 236 -10.83 10.27 5.96
C LEU A 236 -11.12 10.06 7.45
N PHE A 237 -12.07 9.19 7.82
CA PHE A 237 -12.52 9.03 9.20
C PHE A 237 -12.59 7.55 9.59
N PRO A 238 -11.49 6.78 9.45
CA PRO A 238 -11.51 5.38 9.77
C PRO A 238 -11.80 5.20 11.26
N SER A 239 -12.68 4.25 11.60
CA SER A 239 -13.06 3.97 13.00
C SER A 239 -11.89 3.50 13.87
N SER A 240 -10.77 3.13 13.26
CA SER A 240 -9.52 2.72 13.91
C SER A 240 -8.61 3.89 14.30
N PHE A 241 -8.92 5.14 13.94
CA PHE A 241 -8.07 6.28 14.25
C PHE A 241 -8.15 6.65 15.73
N SER A 242 -7.03 6.51 16.45
CA SER A 242 -6.90 6.97 17.83
C SER A 242 -6.79 8.49 17.87
N THR A 243 -7.64 9.14 18.67
CA THR A 243 -7.51 10.56 18.98
C THR A 243 -6.60 10.84 20.18
N ASP A 244 -5.99 9.81 20.78
CA ASP A 244 -5.07 9.97 21.92
C ASP A 244 -3.70 10.46 21.44
N PRO A 245 -3.26 11.68 21.82
CA PRO A 245 -1.95 12.19 21.44
C PRO A 245 -0.78 11.29 21.85
N LYS A 246 -0.93 10.43 22.88
CA LYS A 246 0.11 9.48 23.30
C LYS A 246 0.42 8.40 22.28
N SER A 247 -0.52 8.14 21.37
CA SER A 247 -0.33 7.18 20.29
C SER A 247 0.40 7.77 19.08
N LEU A 248 0.67 9.09 19.07
CA LEU A 248 1.25 9.78 17.93
C LEU A 248 2.76 9.94 18.07
N THR A 249 3.47 9.58 17.00
CA THR A 249 4.86 9.94 16.75
C THR A 249 4.90 11.07 15.72
N ILE A 250 5.50 12.20 16.09
CA ILE A 250 5.57 13.41 15.27
C ILE A 250 7.02 13.68 14.90
N ALA A 251 7.33 13.68 13.60
CA ALA A 251 8.64 14.07 13.09
C ALA A 251 8.86 15.58 13.14
N THR A 252 10.09 15.96 13.42
CA THR A 252 10.68 17.27 13.09
C THR A 252 11.83 17.07 12.12
N LEU A 253 12.14 18.08 11.30
CA LEU A 253 13.24 17.99 10.32
C LEU A 253 14.50 18.70 10.83
N GLU A 254 15.64 18.05 10.67
CA GLU A 254 16.96 18.57 11.04
C GLU A 254 17.40 19.74 10.15
N GLU A 255 17.01 19.71 8.88
CA GLU A 255 17.32 20.72 7.88
C GLU A 255 16.62 22.07 8.17
N LEU A 256 15.49 22.05 8.89
CA LEU A 256 14.73 23.25 9.23
C LEU A 256 15.26 23.91 10.50
N SER A 257 16.47 24.45 10.39
CA SER A 257 17.20 25.05 11.50
C SER A 257 16.54 26.34 12.02
N PRO A 258 16.72 26.69 13.31
CA PRO A 258 16.24 27.96 13.88
C PRO A 258 16.71 29.21 13.12
N GLN A 259 17.87 29.15 12.47
CA GLN A 259 18.47 30.26 11.72
C GLN A 259 17.67 30.65 10.47
N LEU A 260 16.86 29.73 9.94
CA LEU A 260 15.96 30.01 8.84
C LEU A 260 14.73 30.81 9.29
N MET A 261 14.42 30.82 10.61
CA MET A 261 13.19 31.35 11.16
C MET A 261 13.36 32.74 11.77
N SER A 262 12.38 33.62 11.56
CA SER A 262 12.21 34.81 12.41
C SER A 262 11.98 34.42 13.87
N GLN A 263 12.31 35.32 14.81
CA GLN A 263 12.23 35.05 16.24
C GLN A 263 10.83 34.59 16.68
N GLU A 264 9.79 35.24 16.17
CA GLU A 264 8.39 34.94 16.47
C GLU A 264 7.97 33.56 15.96
N VAL A 265 8.41 33.20 14.74
CA VAL A 265 8.14 31.88 14.16
C VAL A 265 8.87 30.79 14.95
N HIS A 266 10.14 31.00 15.29
CA HIS A 266 10.91 30.05 16.08
C HIS A 266 10.28 29.83 17.47
N GLN A 267 9.84 30.91 18.14
CA GLN A 267 9.15 30.80 19.42
C GLN A 267 7.84 29.99 19.27
N GLY A 268 7.04 30.30 18.24
CA GLY A 268 5.81 29.54 17.96
C GLY A 268 6.07 28.07 17.67
N TYR A 269 7.19 27.74 17.00
CA TYR A 269 7.60 26.36 16.71
C TYR A 269 7.94 25.60 18.00
N VAL A 270 8.77 26.20 18.87
CA VAL A 270 9.13 25.64 20.17
C VAL A 270 7.90 25.45 21.07
N ASP A 271 6.99 26.43 21.10
CA ASP A 271 5.77 26.37 21.91
C ASP A 271 4.83 25.25 21.41
N PHE A 272 4.71 25.07 20.09
CA PHE A 272 3.86 24.03 19.51
C PHE A 272 4.43 22.63 19.71
N LEU A 273 5.75 22.46 19.60
CA LEU A 273 6.43 21.21 19.97
C LEU A 273 6.21 20.89 21.45
N SER A 274 6.35 21.89 22.32
CA SER A 274 6.11 21.74 23.76
C SER A 274 4.66 21.35 24.06
N PHE A 275 3.69 21.92 23.33
CA PHE A 275 2.28 21.55 23.44
C PHE A 275 2.07 20.05 23.15
N TRP A 276 2.59 19.53 22.03
CA TRP A 276 2.43 18.13 21.66
C TRP A 276 3.13 17.18 22.63
N LYS A 277 4.36 17.52 23.04
CA LYS A 277 5.11 16.77 24.05
C LYS A 277 4.35 16.70 25.39
N ASN A 278 3.77 17.82 25.84
CA ASN A 278 2.97 17.88 27.08
C ASN A 278 1.67 17.08 26.99
N LYS A 279 1.13 16.88 25.77
CA LYS A 279 -0.02 16.00 25.52
C LYS A 279 0.37 14.52 25.45
N GLY A 280 1.66 14.21 25.43
CA GLY A 280 2.20 12.85 25.46
C GLY A 280 2.64 12.29 24.11
N ALA A 281 2.61 13.09 23.03
CA ALA A 281 3.10 12.66 21.73
C ALA A 281 4.63 12.47 21.76
N MET A 282 5.13 11.49 21.02
CA MET A 282 6.56 11.24 20.86
C MET A 282 7.11 12.14 19.75
N LEU A 283 8.08 12.99 20.08
CA LEU A 283 8.77 13.81 19.08
C LEU A 283 10.02 13.08 18.59
N LYS A 284 10.20 12.99 17.27
CA LYS A 284 11.35 12.33 16.65
C LYS A 284 12.04 13.25 15.65
N SER A 285 13.35 13.48 15.84
CA SER A 285 14.17 14.16 14.84
C SER A 285 14.37 13.24 13.63
N CYS A 286 14.10 13.74 12.44
CA CYS A 286 14.26 13.06 11.17
C CYS A 286 15.02 13.96 10.19
N SER A 287 15.58 13.36 9.15
CA SER A 287 16.25 14.08 8.07
C SER A 287 15.45 13.92 6.78
N LEU A 288 15.30 15.03 6.04
CA LEU A 288 14.77 15.09 4.69
C LEU A 288 15.74 15.92 3.83
N PRO A 289 16.85 15.32 3.36
CA PRO A 289 17.94 16.07 2.70
C PRO A 289 17.48 16.89 1.49
N LEU A 290 16.52 16.38 0.71
CA LEU A 290 16.02 17.04 -0.50
C LEU A 290 14.99 18.16 -0.23
N ILE A 291 14.78 18.57 1.02
CA ILE A 291 13.78 19.61 1.32
C ILE A 291 14.12 20.96 0.68
N GLU A 292 15.39 21.37 0.64
CA GLU A 292 15.78 22.63 -0.01
C GLU A 292 15.64 22.54 -1.54
N ASP A 293 15.97 21.38 -2.13
CA ASP A 293 15.80 21.10 -3.56
C ASP A 293 14.33 21.16 -4.00
N SER A 294 13.39 20.97 -3.07
CA SER A 294 11.96 21.07 -3.35
C SER A 294 11.55 22.42 -3.95
N LEU A 295 12.28 23.51 -3.67
CA LEU A 295 12.10 24.81 -4.34
C LEU A 295 12.33 24.70 -5.84
N ALA A 296 13.50 24.20 -6.24
CA ALA A 296 13.83 24.05 -7.64
C ALA A 296 12.88 23.08 -8.36
N ILE A 297 12.54 21.96 -7.71
CA ILE A 297 11.61 20.97 -8.24
C ILE A 297 10.24 21.60 -8.48
N TYR A 298 9.69 22.30 -7.48
CA TYR A 298 8.40 22.97 -7.58
C TYR A 298 8.38 24.02 -8.68
N TYR A 299 9.37 24.91 -8.74
CA TYR A 299 9.38 25.96 -9.75
C TYR A 299 9.52 25.37 -11.15
N VAL A 300 10.44 24.44 -11.41
CA VAL A 300 10.53 23.85 -12.76
C VAL A 300 9.23 23.16 -13.15
N LEU A 301 8.66 22.33 -12.26
CA LEU A 301 7.44 21.58 -12.54
C LEU A 301 6.23 22.49 -12.76
N SER A 302 5.97 23.40 -11.82
CA SER A 302 4.79 24.27 -11.86
C SER A 302 4.85 25.26 -13.02
N LEU A 303 6.03 25.77 -13.37
CA LEU A 303 6.21 26.66 -14.51
C LEU A 303 5.99 25.94 -15.84
N CYS A 304 6.53 24.74 -16.02
CA CYS A 304 6.29 23.92 -17.22
C CYS A 304 4.79 23.64 -17.40
N GLU A 305 4.11 23.22 -16.33
CA GLU A 305 2.68 22.94 -16.39
C GLU A 305 1.85 24.19 -16.62
N ALA A 306 2.21 25.32 -16.01
CA ALA A 306 1.55 26.60 -16.24
C ALA A 306 1.67 27.06 -17.69
N ALA A 307 2.85 26.95 -18.29
CA ALA A 307 3.07 27.29 -19.69
C ALA A 307 2.13 26.52 -20.62
N SER A 308 1.92 25.23 -20.34
CA SER A 308 0.97 24.39 -21.08
C SER A 308 -0.50 24.73 -20.74
N ASN A 309 -0.85 24.81 -19.45
CA ASN A 309 -2.23 25.00 -19.00
C ASN A 309 -2.80 26.35 -19.46
N LEU A 310 -2.00 27.43 -19.38
CA LEU A 310 -2.39 28.77 -19.79
C LEU A 310 -2.29 28.99 -21.31
N ALA A 311 -1.72 28.06 -22.09
CA ALA A 311 -1.66 28.19 -23.56
C ALA A 311 -3.06 28.29 -24.19
N ARG A 312 -4.10 27.78 -23.51
CA ARG A 312 -5.51 27.86 -23.94
C ARG A 312 -6.08 29.28 -23.97
N TYR A 313 -5.40 30.25 -23.36
CA TYR A 313 -5.83 31.65 -23.31
C TYR A 313 -5.24 32.40 -24.49
N ASP A 314 -6.07 32.55 -25.51
CA ASP A 314 -5.67 32.96 -26.84
C ASP A 314 -6.58 34.05 -27.44
N GLY A 315 -7.60 34.50 -26.70
CA GLY A 315 -8.56 35.52 -27.14
C GLY A 315 -9.51 35.05 -28.25
N VAL A 316 -9.55 33.74 -28.55
CA VAL A 316 -10.39 33.18 -29.63
C VAL A 316 -11.74 32.72 -29.11
N ARG A 317 -11.75 31.90 -28.05
CA ARG A 317 -12.99 31.28 -27.51
C ARG A 317 -13.59 32.03 -26.33
N TYR A 318 -12.75 32.69 -25.55
CA TYR A 318 -13.09 33.45 -24.36
C TYR A 318 -12.00 34.49 -24.11
N GLY A 319 -12.33 35.51 -23.31
CA GLY A 319 -11.51 36.71 -23.15
C GLY A 319 -11.83 37.77 -24.21
N LYS A 320 -11.31 38.98 -24.01
CA LYS A 320 -11.62 40.14 -24.86
C LYS A 320 -10.93 40.05 -26.22
N ARG A 321 -11.72 39.99 -27.30
CA ARG A 321 -11.17 39.96 -28.66
C ARG A 321 -10.50 41.29 -29.00
N LEU A 322 -9.22 41.25 -29.37
CA LEU A 322 -8.51 42.41 -29.90
C LEU A 322 -8.99 42.72 -31.33
N ALA A 323 -9.24 44.00 -31.62
CA ALA A 323 -9.62 44.47 -32.95
C ALA A 323 -8.39 44.78 -33.81
N GLU A 324 -8.55 44.75 -35.14
CA GLU A 324 -7.58 45.28 -36.11
C GLU A 324 -6.17 44.65 -36.09
N LEU A 325 -6.08 43.31 -36.11
CA LEU A 325 -4.80 42.59 -36.20
C LEU A 325 -4.59 41.98 -37.59
N SER A 326 -3.34 42.03 -38.07
CA SER A 326 -2.96 41.69 -39.45
C SER A 326 -2.70 40.20 -39.67
N SER A 327 -2.53 39.41 -38.60
CA SER A 327 -2.29 37.96 -38.68
C SER A 327 -2.76 37.19 -37.44
N LEU A 328 -2.85 35.85 -37.56
CA LEU A 328 -3.13 34.95 -36.42
C LEU A 328 -2.00 34.94 -35.39
N GLU A 329 -0.75 35.03 -35.83
CA GLU A 329 0.40 35.09 -34.93
C GLU A 329 0.35 36.35 -34.07
N GLU A 330 0.07 37.49 -34.70
CA GLU A 330 -0.10 38.78 -34.02
C GLU A 330 -1.29 38.73 -33.04
N LEU A 331 -2.41 38.08 -33.40
CA LEU A 331 -3.52 37.86 -32.48
C LEU A 331 -3.09 37.14 -31.19
N TYR A 332 -2.38 36.03 -31.31
CA TYR A 332 -1.97 35.26 -30.14
C TYR A 332 -0.95 36.00 -29.29
N GLN A 333 0.05 36.62 -29.90
CA GLN A 333 1.09 37.36 -29.20
C GLN A 333 0.51 38.59 -28.50
N SER A 334 -0.20 39.45 -29.25
CA SER A 334 -0.77 40.68 -28.69
C SER A 334 -1.79 40.41 -27.59
N PHE A 335 -2.68 39.41 -27.76
CA PHE A 335 -3.67 39.10 -26.72
C PHE A 335 -2.98 38.70 -25.41
N ARG A 336 -2.00 37.80 -25.48
CA ARG A 336 -1.31 37.30 -24.28
C ARG A 336 -0.44 38.37 -23.65
N SER A 337 0.34 39.10 -24.44
CA SER A 337 1.24 40.14 -23.93
C SER A 337 0.52 41.35 -23.34
N GLN A 338 -0.67 41.70 -23.83
CA GLN A 338 -1.45 42.83 -23.31
C GLN A 338 -2.27 42.49 -22.07
N ASN A 339 -2.71 41.23 -21.92
CA ASN A 339 -3.68 40.85 -20.89
C ASN A 339 -3.13 39.98 -19.77
N MET A 340 -1.96 39.32 -19.93
CA MET A 340 -1.30 38.62 -18.83
C MET A 340 -0.41 39.58 -18.05
N GLY A 341 -0.44 39.56 -16.73
CA GLY A 341 0.49 40.33 -15.91
C GLY A 341 1.93 39.84 -16.01
N GLU A 342 2.88 40.69 -15.57
CA GLU A 342 4.32 40.44 -15.72
C GLU A 342 4.77 39.12 -15.06
N GLU A 343 4.24 38.79 -13.88
CA GLU A 343 4.59 37.54 -13.20
C GLU A 343 4.12 36.31 -13.98
N VAL A 344 2.88 36.34 -14.51
CA VAL A 344 2.34 35.27 -15.33
C VAL A 344 3.16 35.10 -16.62
N GLN A 345 3.50 36.21 -17.28
CA GLN A 345 4.34 36.20 -18.49
C GLN A 345 5.73 35.62 -18.20
N ARG A 346 6.37 36.02 -17.09
CA ARG A 346 7.65 35.49 -16.65
C ARG A 346 7.58 33.98 -16.44
N ARG A 347 6.56 33.52 -15.72
CA ARG A 347 6.36 32.10 -15.41
C ARG A 347 6.14 31.25 -16.66
N VAL A 348 5.26 31.70 -17.56
CA VAL A 348 5.00 31.03 -18.84
C VAL A 348 6.25 30.98 -19.71
N SER A 349 7.01 32.06 -19.77
CA SER A 349 8.25 32.13 -20.58
C SER A 349 9.32 31.16 -20.07
N LEU A 350 9.56 31.14 -18.75
CA LEU A 350 10.49 30.18 -18.13
C LEU A 350 10.01 28.74 -18.26
N GLY A 351 8.71 28.49 -18.12
CA GLY A 351 8.12 27.17 -18.33
C GLY A 351 8.35 26.64 -19.75
N ASN A 352 8.12 27.47 -20.77
CA ASN A 352 8.42 27.13 -22.17
C ASN A 352 9.92 26.87 -22.38
N TYR A 353 10.80 27.64 -21.74
CA TYR A 353 12.24 27.41 -21.78
C TYR A 353 12.62 26.05 -21.18
N PHE A 354 12.10 25.70 -20.00
CA PHE A 354 12.39 24.41 -19.34
C PHE A 354 11.83 23.19 -20.09
N LEU A 355 10.74 23.37 -20.84
CA LEU A 355 10.17 22.34 -21.72
C LEU A 355 10.96 22.19 -23.03
N SER A 356 11.66 23.23 -23.48
CA SER A 356 12.39 23.20 -24.75
C SER A 356 13.57 22.22 -24.71
N SER A 357 13.81 21.51 -25.81
CA SER A 357 14.92 20.55 -25.94
C SER A 357 16.28 21.19 -26.18
N GLN A 358 16.38 22.52 -26.13
CA GLN A 358 17.63 23.23 -26.45
C GLN A 358 18.69 23.16 -25.34
N SER A 359 18.36 22.60 -24.16
CA SER A 359 19.26 22.48 -23.01
C SER A 359 20.06 21.16 -22.92
N GLY A 360 20.02 20.30 -23.95
CA GLY A 360 20.78 19.04 -24.03
C GLY A 360 19.95 17.83 -24.50
N GLU A 361 20.46 16.60 -24.32
CA GLU A 361 19.75 15.36 -24.70
C GLU A 361 18.47 15.10 -23.88
N GLU A 362 18.34 15.70 -22.69
CA GLU A 362 17.18 15.56 -21.78
C GLU A 362 16.72 16.93 -21.23
N SER A 363 15.40 17.20 -21.26
CA SER A 363 14.81 18.47 -20.78
C SER A 363 14.91 18.62 -19.25
N PHE A 364 14.85 19.88 -18.76
CA PHE A 364 14.81 20.16 -17.32
C PHE A 364 13.62 19.49 -16.65
N TYR A 365 12.46 19.47 -17.31
CA TYR A 365 11.25 18.82 -16.82
C TYR A 365 11.47 17.34 -16.46
N ASN A 366 12.09 16.57 -17.37
CA ASN A 366 12.33 15.14 -17.14
C ASN A 366 13.33 14.89 -16.00
N LYS A 367 14.38 15.73 -15.90
CA LYS A 367 15.33 15.68 -14.77
C LYS A 367 14.63 15.99 -13.44
N THR A 368 13.77 17.00 -13.43
CA THR A 368 12.97 17.38 -12.25
C THR A 368 12.06 16.23 -11.80
N LEU A 369 11.42 15.50 -12.72
CA LEU A 369 10.62 14.32 -12.37
C LEU A 369 11.44 13.23 -11.69
N LYS A 370 12.69 13.00 -12.11
CA LYS A 370 13.58 12.02 -11.46
C LYS A 370 13.90 12.41 -10.02
N VAL A 371 14.24 13.68 -9.77
CA VAL A 371 14.54 14.16 -8.40
C VAL A 371 13.27 14.18 -7.54
N LEU A 372 12.11 14.51 -8.13
CA LEU A 372 10.82 14.44 -7.45
C LEU A 372 10.52 13.05 -6.90
N GLU A 373 10.77 11.99 -7.68
CA GLU A 373 10.56 10.61 -7.19
C GLU A 373 11.52 10.27 -6.03
N SER A 374 12.75 10.80 -6.02
CA SER A 374 13.65 10.67 -4.87
C SER A 374 13.11 11.37 -3.62
N LEU A 375 12.61 12.61 -3.75
CA LEU A 375 12.00 13.35 -2.64
C LEU A 375 10.79 12.61 -2.07
N LYS A 376 9.93 12.04 -2.92
CA LYS A 376 8.79 11.21 -2.48
C LYS A 376 9.25 9.97 -1.73
N ALA A 377 10.25 9.27 -2.23
CA ALA A 377 10.80 8.09 -1.57
C ALA A 377 11.41 8.41 -0.18
N GLU A 378 12.04 9.59 -0.01
CA GLU A 378 12.50 10.04 1.31
C GLU A 378 11.34 10.32 2.27
N LEU A 379 10.29 11.00 1.80
CA LEU A 379 9.08 11.26 2.59
C LEU A 379 8.36 9.96 2.98
N GLU A 380 8.29 8.98 2.09
CA GLU A 380 7.70 7.66 2.36
C GLU A 380 8.45 6.95 3.48
N LYS A 381 9.79 6.86 3.38
CA LYS A 381 10.65 6.29 4.45
C LYS A 381 10.56 7.04 5.77
N LEU A 382 10.32 8.35 5.71
CA LEU A 382 10.07 9.15 6.91
C LEU A 382 8.75 8.73 7.56
N PHE A 383 7.66 8.64 6.79
CA PHE A 383 6.33 8.24 7.28
C PHE A 383 6.21 6.76 7.67
N GLU A 384 7.15 5.89 7.29
CA GLU A 384 7.26 4.53 7.87
C GLU A 384 7.55 4.56 9.38
N GLN A 385 8.12 5.66 9.87
CA GLN A 385 8.63 5.76 11.23
C GLN A 385 7.83 6.71 12.13
N VAL A 386 6.91 7.50 11.54
CA VAL A 386 6.14 8.55 12.23
C VAL A 386 4.73 8.63 11.68
N ASP A 387 3.79 9.15 12.47
CA ASP A 387 2.40 9.35 12.06
C ASP A 387 2.18 10.70 11.37
N LEU A 388 2.91 11.72 11.84
CA LEU A 388 2.79 13.09 11.36
C LEU A 388 4.17 13.72 11.21
N LEU A 389 4.27 14.69 10.31
CA LEU A 389 5.41 15.60 10.20
C LEU A 389 4.97 17.00 10.64
N LEU A 390 5.79 17.66 11.47
CA LEU A 390 5.56 19.02 11.96
C LEU A 390 6.67 19.96 11.48
N VAL A 391 6.27 21.00 10.77
CA VAL A 391 7.18 22.05 10.25
C VAL A 391 6.53 23.43 10.39
N PRO A 392 7.27 24.54 10.44
CA PRO A 392 6.70 25.87 10.26
C PRO A 392 5.97 25.98 8.91
N THR A 393 4.80 26.62 8.88
CA THR A 393 4.12 26.87 7.59
C THR A 393 4.87 27.92 6.76
N SER A 394 5.42 28.93 7.44
CA SER A 394 6.29 29.97 6.89
C SER A 394 7.42 30.22 7.87
N PHE A 395 8.56 30.69 7.36
CA PHE A 395 9.75 31.03 8.14
C PHE A 395 9.76 32.49 8.63
N THR A 396 8.92 33.35 8.04
CA THR A 396 8.75 34.75 8.46
C THR A 396 7.29 35.05 8.79
N LEU A 397 7.08 36.16 9.51
CA LEU A 397 5.76 36.80 9.57
C LEU A 397 5.36 37.34 8.20
N ALA A 398 4.08 37.71 8.06
CA ALA A 398 3.58 38.44 6.90
C ALA A 398 4.43 39.70 6.68
N PHE A 399 5.05 39.85 5.51
CA PHE A 399 5.92 40.99 5.19
C PHE A 399 5.10 42.22 4.73
N LYS A 400 5.75 43.39 4.65
CA LYS A 400 5.07 44.61 4.17
C LYS A 400 4.78 44.50 2.67
N LEU A 401 3.67 45.08 2.26
CA LEU A 401 3.34 45.19 0.83
C LEU A 401 4.44 46.00 0.12
N GLY A 402 4.88 45.51 -1.04
CA GLY A 402 5.98 46.08 -1.83
C GLY A 402 7.38 45.65 -1.40
N GLU A 403 7.55 44.98 -0.25
CA GLU A 403 8.87 44.67 0.33
C GLU A 403 9.66 43.67 -0.51
N LYS A 404 9.00 42.64 -1.06
CA LYS A 404 9.64 41.51 -1.73
C LYS A 404 9.40 41.45 -3.25
N ASN A 405 8.72 42.44 -3.83
CA ASN A 405 8.33 42.39 -5.25
C ASN A 405 9.53 42.40 -6.22
N ASN A 406 10.66 42.94 -5.78
CA ASN A 406 11.90 43.04 -6.57
C ASN A 406 12.87 41.85 -6.36
N ASP A 407 12.58 40.93 -5.44
CA ASP A 407 13.39 39.74 -5.16
C ASP A 407 12.53 38.47 -5.16
N PRO A 408 12.32 37.85 -6.35
CA PRO A 408 11.52 36.65 -6.49
C PRO A 408 12.04 35.48 -5.64
N LEU A 409 13.36 35.37 -5.46
CA LEU A 409 13.96 34.27 -4.70
C LEU A 409 13.57 34.36 -3.23
N GLN A 410 13.59 35.57 -2.64
CA GLN A 410 13.12 35.78 -1.27
C GLN A 410 11.61 35.56 -1.08
N MET A 411 10.82 35.80 -2.12
CA MET A 411 9.40 35.44 -2.12
C MET A 411 9.27 33.92 -2.05
N TYR A 412 9.99 33.19 -2.90
CA TYR A 412 9.92 31.74 -3.06
C TYR A 412 10.37 30.98 -1.81
N LEU A 413 11.35 31.50 -1.06
CA LEU A 413 11.77 30.95 0.22
C LEU A 413 10.63 30.92 1.26
N SER A 414 9.60 31.77 1.12
CA SER A 414 8.43 31.76 1.99
C SER A 414 7.61 30.46 1.86
N ASP A 415 7.74 29.78 0.71
CA ASP A 415 7.00 28.55 0.38
C ASP A 415 7.78 27.27 0.74
N LEU A 416 9.01 27.38 1.26
CA LEU A 416 9.87 26.21 1.57
C LEU A 416 9.17 25.20 2.51
N GLY A 417 8.37 25.70 3.46
CA GLY A 417 7.63 24.87 4.41
C GLY A 417 6.43 24.17 3.80
N THR A 418 6.01 24.52 2.59
CA THR A 418 4.75 24.10 2.00
C THR A 418 4.86 23.32 0.69
N ILE A 419 5.84 23.62 -0.17
CA ILE A 419 5.95 23.06 -1.53
C ILE A 419 6.17 21.55 -1.59
N PHE A 420 7.01 20.98 -0.73
CA PHE A 420 7.31 19.54 -0.74
C PHE A 420 6.05 18.70 -0.47
N VAL A 421 5.09 19.27 0.27
CA VAL A 421 3.77 18.67 0.52
C VAL A 421 2.96 18.54 -0.77
N ASN A 422 2.96 19.56 -1.65
CA ASN A 422 2.26 19.49 -2.94
C ASN A 422 2.95 18.52 -3.89
N LEU A 423 4.28 18.59 -3.95
CA LEU A 423 5.12 17.70 -4.76
C LEU A 423 4.86 16.21 -4.44
N ALA A 424 4.71 15.88 -3.15
CA ALA A 424 4.39 14.53 -2.70
C ALA A 424 2.88 14.23 -2.64
N GLY A 425 2.01 15.18 -2.95
CA GLY A 425 0.55 15.01 -2.92
C GLY A 425 -0.05 14.81 -1.53
N LEU A 426 0.69 15.13 -0.46
CA LEU A 426 0.34 14.86 0.94
C LEU A 426 -0.76 15.80 1.47
N PRO A 427 -1.60 15.38 2.43
CA PRO A 427 -2.49 16.28 3.18
C PRO A 427 -1.72 17.10 4.22
N ALA A 428 -2.09 18.37 4.39
CA ALA A 428 -1.52 19.21 5.44
C ALA A 428 -2.45 20.30 5.94
N VAL A 429 -2.40 20.59 7.24
CA VAL A 429 -3.12 21.69 7.88
C VAL A 429 -2.13 22.70 8.47
N SER A 430 -2.30 23.97 8.13
CA SER A 430 -1.69 25.08 8.87
C SER A 430 -2.57 25.42 10.07
N VAL A 431 -1.95 25.46 11.24
CA VAL A 431 -2.55 25.70 12.55
C VAL A 431 -2.01 27.01 13.09
N PRO A 432 -2.86 28.00 13.42
CA PRO A 432 -2.40 29.23 14.04
C PRO A 432 -1.97 28.95 15.49
N VAL A 433 -0.73 29.33 15.84
CA VAL A 433 -0.16 29.11 17.17
C VAL A 433 -0.06 30.37 18.01
N GLN A 434 -0.06 31.54 17.36
CA GLN A 434 -0.04 32.83 18.03
C GLN A 434 -1.46 33.42 18.13
N LYS A 435 -1.85 33.86 19.34
CA LYS A 435 -3.20 34.38 19.63
C LYS A 435 -3.36 35.90 19.47
N GLN A 436 -2.26 36.66 19.47
CA GLN A 436 -2.26 38.12 19.41
C GLN A 436 -1.14 38.62 18.50
N GLY A 437 -1.37 39.66 17.72
CA GLY A 437 -0.42 40.18 16.74
C GLY A 437 -0.54 39.48 15.38
N LEU A 438 0.55 39.49 14.61
CA LEU A 438 0.59 38.85 13.29
C LEU A 438 0.49 37.32 13.41
N GLY A 439 -0.11 36.70 12.40
CA GLY A 439 -0.27 35.26 12.34
C GLY A 439 1.07 34.52 12.26
N VAL A 440 1.18 33.48 13.08
CA VAL A 440 2.23 32.45 13.01
C VAL A 440 1.55 31.11 12.85
N GLY A 441 1.89 30.38 11.79
CA GLY A 441 1.31 29.09 11.46
C GLY A 441 2.31 27.96 11.59
N MET A 442 1.91 26.88 12.26
CA MET A 442 2.62 25.60 12.28
C MET A 442 1.84 24.57 11.49
N GLN A 443 2.54 23.76 10.72
CA GLN A 443 1.92 22.80 9.82
C GLN A 443 2.02 21.39 10.40
N LEU A 444 0.91 20.66 10.34
CA LEU A 444 0.88 19.21 10.54
C LEU A 444 0.60 18.55 9.20
N ILE A 445 1.46 17.63 8.80
CA ILE A 445 1.44 16.94 7.51
C ILE A 445 1.20 15.46 7.78
N GLY A 446 0.19 14.90 7.13
CA GLY A 446 -0.11 13.47 7.21
C GLY A 446 0.51 12.71 6.04
N LYS A 447 0.61 11.39 6.19
CA LYS A 447 0.96 10.50 5.09
C LYS A 447 -0.11 10.50 3.99
N LEU A 448 0.29 10.17 2.77
CA LEU A 448 -0.65 9.80 1.73
C LEU A 448 -1.27 8.44 2.09
N ASP A 449 -2.58 8.28 1.91
CA ASP A 449 -3.23 7.00 2.17
C ASP A 449 -2.59 5.89 1.31
N PRO A 450 -2.44 4.66 1.83
CA PRO A 450 -1.71 3.60 1.14
C PRO A 450 -2.35 3.27 -0.22
N LEU A 451 -1.52 3.33 -1.27
CA LEU A 451 -1.90 3.11 -2.66
C LEU A 451 -1.18 1.88 -3.20
N LEU A 452 -1.91 1.01 -3.88
CA LEU A 452 -1.31 0.14 -4.89
C LEU A 452 -1.31 0.89 -6.23
N ARG A 453 -0.13 0.94 -6.85
CA ARG A 453 0.10 1.56 -8.16
C ARG A 453 0.77 0.56 -9.08
N PHE A 454 0.37 0.58 -10.35
CA PHE A 454 1.07 -0.08 -11.43
C PHE A 454 1.90 0.94 -12.22
N ASP A 455 3.03 0.48 -12.74
CA ASP A 455 4.01 1.22 -13.50
C ASP A 455 4.33 0.47 -14.80
N ARG A 456 4.67 1.20 -15.85
CA ARG A 456 5.22 0.67 -17.10
C ARG A 456 6.74 0.61 -16.99
N LYS A 457 7.29 -0.58 -17.17
CA LYS A 457 8.73 -0.85 -17.33
C LYS A 457 9.02 -0.94 -18.83
N HIS A 458 9.56 0.12 -19.42
CA HIS A 458 9.80 0.21 -20.86
C HIS A 458 11.08 -0.50 -21.28
N TYR A 459 10.96 -1.47 -22.17
CA TYR A 459 12.07 -2.04 -22.93
C TYR A 459 11.54 -2.72 -24.18
N MET A 460 12.34 -2.77 -25.23
CA MET A 460 11.95 -3.42 -26.48
C MET A 460 12.55 -4.82 -26.51
N TYR A 461 11.68 -5.82 -26.64
CA TYR A 461 12.09 -7.19 -26.91
C TYR A 461 10.98 -7.93 -27.70
N PRO A 462 11.31 -8.84 -28.64
CA PRO A 462 10.30 -9.49 -29.48
C PRO A 462 9.18 -10.20 -28.72
N ASP A 463 9.48 -10.79 -27.55
CA ASP A 463 8.47 -11.47 -26.72
C ASP A 463 7.63 -10.53 -25.83
N LEU A 464 7.87 -9.22 -25.88
CA LEU A 464 7.09 -8.19 -25.19
C LEU A 464 6.32 -7.33 -26.19
N SER A 465 5.09 -7.72 -26.50
CA SER A 465 4.27 -7.12 -27.55
C SER A 465 3.96 -5.63 -27.36
N LYS A 466 3.81 -5.16 -26.12
CA LYS A 466 3.44 -3.77 -25.80
C LYS A 466 4.61 -2.78 -25.91
N GLY A 467 5.86 -3.25 -25.95
CA GLY A 467 7.06 -2.40 -25.79
C GLY A 467 7.27 -1.87 -24.36
N TYR A 468 6.45 -2.32 -23.41
CA TYR A 468 6.59 -2.12 -21.98
C TYR A 468 5.91 -3.26 -21.22
N GLN A 469 6.43 -3.58 -20.03
CA GLN A 469 5.88 -4.55 -19.10
C GLN A 469 5.17 -3.79 -17.98
N ILE A 470 3.91 -4.14 -17.71
CA ILE A 470 3.19 -3.65 -16.53
C ILE A 470 3.80 -4.34 -15.30
N SER A 471 4.26 -3.54 -14.35
CA SER A 471 4.93 -3.96 -13.12
C SER A 471 4.55 -2.97 -12.00
N GLN A 472 5.23 -3.01 -10.87
CA GLN A 472 5.16 -1.95 -9.86
C GLN A 472 6.58 -1.57 -9.50
N ASN A 473 6.89 -0.28 -9.50
CA ASN A 473 8.21 0.22 -9.07
C ASN A 473 8.08 1.06 -7.81
N ALA A 474 7.22 2.09 -7.85
CA ALA A 474 7.07 3.06 -6.78
C ALA A 474 6.34 2.49 -5.55
N TYR A 475 5.17 1.87 -5.75
CA TYR A 475 4.37 1.29 -4.67
C TYR A 475 4.22 -0.23 -4.89
N PRO A 476 5.17 -1.04 -4.40
CA PRO A 476 5.05 -2.50 -4.44
C PRO A 476 3.87 -2.98 -3.59
N LEU A 477 3.41 -4.20 -3.85
CA LEU A 477 2.33 -4.84 -3.09
C LEU A 477 2.65 -4.96 -1.59
N GLY A 478 3.92 -5.18 -1.25
CA GLY A 478 4.44 -5.11 0.12
C GLY A 478 5.92 -4.79 0.13
N SER A 479 6.39 -4.20 1.23
CA SER A 479 7.79 -3.87 1.50
C SER A 479 8.17 -4.25 2.92
N GLU A 480 9.47 -4.41 3.19
CA GLU A 480 10.03 -4.60 4.54
C GLU A 480 9.44 -5.79 5.32
N GLY A 481 9.44 -6.98 4.71
CA GLY A 481 9.04 -8.22 5.37
C GLY A 481 10.22 -9.00 5.97
N GLU A 482 9.94 -10.13 6.59
CA GLU A 482 10.98 -11.06 7.05
C GLU A 482 10.53 -12.52 6.98
N ILE A 483 11.52 -13.41 6.84
CA ILE A 483 11.33 -14.85 6.85
C ILE A 483 12.35 -15.46 7.79
N THR A 484 11.88 -16.32 8.69
CA THR A 484 12.76 -17.07 9.60
C THR A 484 13.05 -18.46 9.02
N LEU A 485 14.32 -18.74 8.78
CA LEU A 485 14.82 -20.04 8.33
C LEU A 485 15.29 -20.89 9.50
N ILE A 486 14.96 -22.18 9.46
CA ILE A 486 15.44 -23.19 10.40
C ILE A 486 16.49 -24.04 9.68
N LEU A 487 17.77 -23.88 10.03
CA LEU A 487 18.87 -24.61 9.40
C LEU A 487 19.18 -25.91 10.17
N LYS A 488 19.20 -27.04 9.45
CA LYS A 488 19.34 -28.41 10.03
C LYS A 488 20.63 -28.66 10.83
N LYS A 489 21.69 -27.87 10.62
CA LYS A 489 23.01 -28.19 11.17
C LYS A 489 23.24 -27.65 12.59
N ASP A 490 22.54 -26.58 13.00
CA ASP A 490 22.86 -25.86 14.25
C ASP A 490 21.64 -25.40 15.07
N GLN A 491 20.40 -25.70 14.66
CA GLN A 491 19.16 -25.11 15.26
C GLN A 491 19.16 -23.57 15.32
N LEU A 492 20.07 -22.90 14.60
CA LEU A 492 20.12 -21.45 14.51
C LEU A 492 18.99 -20.95 13.60
N ASN A 493 18.13 -20.11 14.18
CA ASN A 493 17.14 -19.34 13.44
C ASN A 493 17.86 -18.22 12.71
N LYS A 494 17.80 -18.21 11.37
CA LYS A 494 18.32 -17.12 10.54
C LYS A 494 17.14 -16.31 10.01
N VAL A 495 17.09 -15.04 10.36
CA VAL A 495 16.12 -14.10 9.77
C VAL A 495 16.69 -13.57 8.46
N VAL A 496 15.89 -13.66 7.40
CA VAL A 496 16.17 -13.12 6.06
C VAL A 496 15.12 -12.05 5.79
N ARG A 497 15.55 -10.80 5.63
CA ARG A 497 14.63 -9.70 5.36
C ARG A 497 14.20 -9.70 3.90
N ILE A 498 12.95 -9.34 3.66
CA ILE A 498 12.34 -9.17 2.35
C ILE A 498 12.28 -7.67 2.07
N GLN A 499 12.94 -7.23 1.01
CA GLN A 499 12.93 -5.83 0.61
C GLN A 499 11.57 -5.43 0.04
N ARG A 500 11.05 -6.24 -0.89
CA ARG A 500 9.79 -5.94 -1.58
C ARG A 500 9.16 -7.18 -2.18
N VAL A 501 7.85 -7.10 -2.37
CA VAL A 501 7.02 -8.03 -3.13
C VAL A 501 6.16 -7.21 -4.08
N HIS A 502 6.23 -7.46 -5.38
CA HIS A 502 5.43 -6.72 -6.36
C HIS A 502 4.86 -7.61 -7.45
N MET A 503 3.77 -7.13 -8.06
CA MET A 503 3.14 -7.75 -9.20
C MET A 503 3.78 -7.28 -10.50
N GLU A 504 3.88 -8.19 -11.47
CA GLU A 504 4.18 -7.86 -12.85
C GLU A 504 3.49 -8.85 -13.79
N GLU A 505 3.52 -8.56 -15.09
CA GLU A 505 3.11 -9.51 -16.11
C GLU A 505 4.31 -10.27 -16.70
N ASP A 506 4.17 -11.55 -17.02
CA ASP A 506 5.21 -12.28 -17.75
C ASP A 506 5.26 -11.87 -19.23
N THR A 507 6.43 -12.07 -19.85
CA THR A 507 6.59 -11.90 -21.29
C THR A 507 6.30 -13.21 -22.04
N GLY A 508 6.16 -13.13 -23.36
CA GLY A 508 6.09 -14.32 -24.21
C GLY A 508 7.38 -15.15 -24.17
N LYS A 509 7.44 -16.19 -24.98
CA LYS A 509 8.61 -17.08 -25.11
C LYS A 509 9.29 -16.85 -26.45
N SER A 510 10.58 -16.53 -26.40
CA SER A 510 11.46 -16.49 -27.57
C SER A 510 12.12 -17.86 -27.79
N LEU A 511 11.88 -18.48 -28.95
CA LEU A 511 12.44 -19.78 -29.33
C LEU A 511 13.49 -19.61 -30.44
N HIS A 512 14.71 -20.04 -30.15
CA HIS A 512 15.81 -20.08 -31.11
C HIS A 512 16.08 -21.54 -31.51
N LEU A 513 15.60 -21.94 -32.69
CA LEU A 513 15.82 -23.29 -33.21
C LEU A 513 17.19 -23.33 -33.90
N GLN A 514 18.02 -24.31 -33.56
CA GLN A 514 19.35 -24.47 -34.18
C GLN A 514 19.31 -24.66 -35.71
N SER A 515 18.17 -25.11 -36.24
CA SER A 515 17.92 -25.35 -37.66
C SER A 515 17.43 -24.11 -38.43
N SER A 516 17.23 -22.97 -37.78
CA SER A 516 16.62 -21.78 -38.37
C SER A 516 17.41 -20.51 -38.01
N PRO A 517 17.66 -19.60 -38.96
CA PRO A 517 18.23 -18.29 -38.65
C PRO A 517 17.21 -17.35 -37.99
N ASN A 518 15.91 -17.69 -38.07
CA ASN A 518 14.83 -16.90 -37.47
C ASN A 518 14.55 -17.31 -36.03
N SER A 519 14.11 -16.34 -35.22
CA SER A 519 13.56 -16.55 -33.89
C SER A 519 12.03 -16.63 -33.97
N TYR A 520 11.44 -17.58 -33.26
CA TYR A 520 9.98 -17.76 -33.22
C TYR A 520 9.45 -17.27 -31.87
N ILE A 521 8.39 -16.46 -31.90
CA ILE A 521 7.82 -15.86 -30.70
C ILE A 521 6.47 -16.51 -30.39
N ASP A 522 6.32 -17.03 -29.18
CA ASP A 522 5.07 -17.56 -28.66
C ASP A 522 4.52 -16.63 -27.57
N TYR A 523 3.39 -15.98 -27.84
CA TYR A 523 2.76 -15.04 -26.93
C TYR A 523 1.76 -15.69 -25.94
N ASN A 524 1.59 -17.01 -25.93
CA ASN A 524 0.64 -17.68 -25.01
C ASN A 524 0.91 -17.38 -23.52
N ARG A 525 2.16 -17.06 -23.17
CA ARG A 525 2.58 -16.70 -21.80
C ARG A 525 2.51 -15.19 -21.51
N ALA A 526 2.38 -14.35 -22.53
CA ALA A 526 2.39 -12.90 -22.35
C ALA A 526 1.16 -12.46 -21.53
N GLY A 527 1.37 -11.67 -20.47
CA GLY A 527 0.28 -11.20 -19.61
C GLY A 527 -0.05 -12.10 -18.41
N VAL A 528 0.61 -13.26 -18.28
CA VAL A 528 0.41 -14.15 -17.12
C VAL A 528 0.86 -13.43 -15.83
N PRO A 529 0.07 -13.45 -14.74
CA PRO A 529 0.45 -12.80 -13.50
C PRO A 529 1.74 -13.38 -12.91
N LEU A 530 2.65 -12.49 -12.51
CA LEU A 530 3.87 -12.81 -11.78
C LEU A 530 3.91 -12.04 -10.47
N LEU A 531 4.49 -12.69 -9.47
CA LEU A 531 4.83 -12.09 -8.19
C LEU A 531 6.35 -12.17 -8.03
N GLU A 532 7.02 -11.03 -8.01
CA GLU A 532 8.45 -10.96 -7.77
C GLU A 532 8.72 -10.66 -6.29
N ILE A 533 9.54 -11.50 -5.66
CA ILE A 533 9.94 -11.36 -4.26
C ILE A 533 11.44 -11.08 -4.24
N VAL A 534 11.83 -9.92 -3.69
CA VAL A 534 13.21 -9.48 -3.61
C VAL A 534 13.65 -9.48 -2.15
N SER A 535 14.66 -10.28 -1.81
CA SER A 535 15.25 -10.30 -0.46
C SER A 535 16.35 -9.24 -0.31
N TYR A 536 16.58 -8.82 0.93
CA TYR A 536 17.85 -8.19 1.29
C TYR A 536 19.01 -9.20 1.14
N PRO A 537 20.27 -8.74 0.99
CA PRO A 537 21.44 -9.60 0.85
C PRO A 537 21.90 -10.17 2.20
N ASP A 538 20.99 -10.83 2.93
CA ASP A 538 21.24 -11.35 4.29
C ASP A 538 21.82 -12.78 4.30
N LEU A 539 21.76 -13.46 3.14
CA LEU A 539 22.20 -14.84 2.90
C LEU A 539 23.71 -14.91 2.70
N ASN A 540 24.40 -15.77 3.45
CA ASN A 540 25.87 -15.83 3.51
C ASN A 540 26.45 -17.10 2.88
N THR A 541 25.63 -18.14 2.70
CA THR A 541 26.04 -19.44 2.20
C THR A 541 25.09 -19.94 1.11
N SER A 542 25.57 -20.85 0.28
CA SER A 542 24.75 -21.52 -0.73
C SER A 542 23.67 -22.39 -0.07
N GLU A 543 23.94 -22.95 1.11
CA GLU A 543 22.96 -23.69 1.92
C GLU A 543 21.84 -22.80 2.44
N GLU A 544 22.16 -21.60 2.95
CA GLU A 544 21.18 -20.59 3.37
C GLU A 544 20.30 -20.19 2.18
N ALA A 545 20.89 -19.92 1.01
CA ALA A 545 20.15 -19.56 -0.19
C ALA A 545 19.20 -20.67 -0.63
N VAL A 546 19.65 -21.93 -0.64
CA VAL A 546 18.77 -23.06 -0.99
C VAL A 546 17.66 -23.25 0.04
N ALA A 547 17.95 -23.09 1.34
CA ALA A 547 16.94 -23.18 2.40
C ALA A 547 15.87 -22.09 2.24
N TYR A 548 16.29 -20.85 1.94
CA TYR A 548 15.40 -19.72 1.66
C TYR A 548 14.47 -20.01 0.48
N VAL A 549 15.04 -20.39 -0.67
CA VAL A 549 14.26 -20.63 -1.88
C VAL A 549 13.32 -21.82 -1.71
N LYS A 550 13.73 -22.87 -1.00
CA LYS A 550 12.85 -24.00 -0.64
C LYS A 550 11.69 -23.57 0.25
N HIS A 551 11.94 -22.68 1.20
CA HIS A 551 10.92 -22.20 2.10
C HIS A 551 9.86 -21.36 1.37
N ILE A 552 10.28 -20.46 0.48
CA ILE A 552 9.35 -19.73 -0.40
C ILE A 552 8.57 -20.71 -1.29
N HIS A 553 9.26 -21.67 -1.92
CA HIS A 553 8.62 -22.67 -2.78
C HIS A 553 7.57 -23.52 -2.04
N GLU A 554 7.86 -23.93 -0.80
CA GLU A 554 6.90 -24.63 0.06
C GLU A 554 5.68 -23.77 0.37
N MET A 555 5.89 -22.50 0.73
CA MET A 555 4.83 -21.55 1.04
C MET A 555 3.87 -21.35 -0.14
N VAL A 556 4.38 -21.07 -1.35
CA VAL A 556 3.53 -20.79 -2.51
C VAL A 556 2.71 -22.01 -2.94
N ARG A 557 3.28 -23.22 -2.80
CA ARG A 557 2.57 -24.48 -3.09
C ARG A 557 1.49 -24.79 -2.08
N TYR A 558 1.79 -24.61 -0.79
CA TYR A 558 0.82 -24.86 0.27
C TYR A 558 -0.37 -23.89 0.21
N LEU A 559 -0.11 -22.62 -0.11
CA LEU A 559 -1.17 -21.62 -0.26
C LEU A 559 -1.95 -21.77 -1.58
N GLY A 560 -1.45 -22.56 -2.53
CA GLY A 560 -2.21 -22.99 -3.71
C GLY A 560 -2.29 -21.97 -4.85
N PHE A 561 -1.49 -20.89 -4.83
CA PHE A 561 -1.47 -19.90 -5.92
C PHE A 561 -0.34 -20.11 -6.95
N SER A 562 0.54 -21.11 -6.77
CA SER A 562 1.50 -21.57 -7.77
C SER A 562 1.85 -23.05 -7.56
N ASP A 563 2.09 -23.81 -8.63
CA ASP A 563 2.55 -25.20 -8.58
C ASP A 563 4.04 -25.34 -8.18
N GLY A 564 4.79 -24.23 -8.21
CA GLY A 564 6.20 -24.16 -7.83
C GLY A 564 7.17 -24.82 -8.83
N ASN A 565 6.74 -25.18 -10.05
CA ASN A 565 7.58 -25.91 -10.99
C ASN A 565 8.76 -25.08 -11.54
N MET A 566 9.97 -25.40 -11.09
CA MET A 566 11.21 -24.72 -11.52
C MET A 566 11.66 -25.08 -12.94
N GLU A 567 11.24 -26.23 -13.48
CA GLU A 567 11.64 -26.67 -14.82
C GLU A 567 10.76 -26.04 -15.90
N GLU A 568 9.45 -25.98 -15.63
CA GLU A 568 8.47 -25.34 -16.51
C GLU A 568 8.46 -23.81 -16.36
N GLY A 569 9.08 -23.30 -15.29
CA GLY A 569 9.35 -21.88 -15.08
C GLY A 569 8.19 -21.11 -14.47
N SER A 570 7.26 -21.78 -13.80
CA SER A 570 6.25 -21.18 -12.91
C SER A 570 6.86 -20.74 -11.57
N PHE A 571 8.06 -21.22 -11.25
CA PHE A 571 8.90 -20.72 -10.16
C PHE A 571 10.32 -20.44 -10.65
N ARG A 572 10.78 -19.19 -10.55
CA ARG A 572 12.09 -18.76 -11.05
C ARG A 572 12.90 -18.12 -9.92
N CYS A 573 14.21 -18.28 -10.00
CA CYS A 573 15.13 -17.67 -9.05
C CYS A 573 16.40 -17.22 -9.78
N ASP A 574 16.66 -15.91 -9.76
CA ASP A 574 17.94 -15.32 -10.12
C ASP A 574 18.70 -14.99 -8.81
N VAL A 575 20.00 -15.28 -8.75
CA VAL A 575 20.79 -15.15 -7.52
C VAL A 575 21.90 -14.11 -7.71
N ASN A 576 22.02 -13.16 -6.78
CA ASN A 576 23.11 -12.19 -6.77
C ASN A 576 24.21 -12.64 -5.79
N VAL A 577 25.45 -12.79 -6.27
CA VAL A 577 26.60 -13.26 -5.48
C VAL A 577 27.69 -12.21 -5.44
N ASN A 578 28.20 -11.96 -4.23
CA ASN A 578 29.33 -11.09 -3.96
C ASN A 578 30.13 -11.59 -2.76
N LEU A 579 31.46 -11.54 -2.84
CA LEU A 579 32.36 -11.87 -1.73
C LEU A 579 32.84 -10.63 -0.99
N HIS A 580 32.76 -10.73 0.34
CA HIS A 580 33.33 -9.79 1.31
C HIS A 580 34.61 -10.40 1.90
N LEU A 581 35.77 -9.96 1.40
CA LEU A 581 37.09 -10.50 1.75
C LEU A 581 37.81 -9.54 2.70
N LYS A 582 38.22 -10.01 3.88
CA LYS A 582 39.06 -9.24 4.81
C LYS A 582 40.53 -9.57 4.59
N LYS A 583 41.35 -8.58 4.22
CA LYS A 583 42.80 -8.72 4.07
C LYS A 583 43.50 -7.53 4.72
N GLU A 584 44.49 -7.79 5.57
CA GLU A 584 45.30 -6.76 6.25
C GLU A 584 44.47 -5.69 6.98
N GLY A 585 43.36 -6.10 7.61
CA GLY A 585 42.46 -5.19 8.33
C GLY A 585 41.51 -4.38 7.44
N ARG A 586 41.60 -4.47 6.11
CA ARG A 586 40.70 -3.81 5.15
C ARG A 586 39.69 -4.80 4.55
N LEU A 587 38.45 -4.33 4.38
CA LEU A 587 37.38 -5.09 3.73
C LEU A 587 37.36 -4.79 2.23
N TYR A 588 37.42 -5.82 1.40
CA TYR A 588 37.29 -5.76 -0.04
C TYR A 588 35.99 -6.44 -0.46
N LYS A 589 35.25 -5.81 -1.37
CA LYS A 589 34.05 -6.39 -1.99
C LYS A 589 34.37 -6.67 -3.45
N THR A 590 34.15 -7.91 -3.88
CA THR A 590 34.29 -8.32 -5.31
C THR A 590 33.19 -7.66 -6.16
N PRO A 591 33.11 -7.86 -7.49
CA PRO A 591 31.95 -7.42 -8.27
C PRO A 591 30.67 -8.22 -7.95
N ILE A 592 29.49 -7.62 -8.13
CA ILE A 592 28.22 -8.36 -8.01
C ILE A 592 27.98 -9.15 -9.29
N VAL A 593 27.72 -10.44 -9.15
CA VAL A 593 27.35 -11.34 -10.24
C VAL A 593 25.92 -11.84 -10.06
N GLU A 594 25.07 -11.56 -11.04
CA GLU A 594 23.72 -12.12 -11.15
C GLU A 594 23.76 -13.42 -11.95
N LEU A 595 23.42 -14.51 -11.28
CA LEU A 595 23.34 -15.86 -11.82
C LEU A 595 21.92 -16.12 -12.34
N LYS A 596 21.83 -16.51 -13.61
CA LYS A 596 20.59 -16.86 -14.32
C LYS A 596 20.58 -18.32 -14.78
N ASN A 597 19.39 -18.79 -15.19
CA ASN A 597 19.12 -20.16 -15.64
C ASN A 597 19.27 -21.23 -14.54
N LEU A 598 18.77 -20.93 -13.33
CA LEU A 598 18.87 -21.79 -12.15
C LEU A 598 17.57 -22.60 -11.93
N ASN A 599 17.34 -23.60 -12.77
CA ASN A 599 16.05 -24.33 -12.81
C ASN A 599 15.91 -25.45 -11.74
N SER A 600 16.77 -25.50 -10.72
CA SER A 600 16.60 -26.44 -9.59
C SER A 600 17.39 -25.98 -8.36
N PHE A 601 16.97 -26.40 -7.17
CA PHE A 601 17.68 -26.12 -5.92
C PHE A 601 19.15 -26.58 -5.94
N ARG A 602 19.44 -27.71 -6.58
CA ARG A 602 20.79 -28.26 -6.71
C ARG A 602 21.67 -27.35 -7.60
N LYS A 603 21.10 -26.80 -8.68
CA LYS A 603 21.81 -25.87 -9.56
C LYS A 603 22.11 -24.55 -8.86
N ILE A 604 21.19 -24.04 -8.03
CA ILE A 604 21.42 -22.86 -7.19
C ILE A 604 22.67 -23.06 -6.33
N HIS A 605 22.74 -24.19 -5.59
CA HIS A 605 23.89 -24.51 -4.74
C HIS A 605 25.21 -24.49 -5.51
N PHE A 606 25.30 -25.28 -6.59
CA PHE A 606 26.54 -25.41 -7.35
C PHE A 606 26.96 -24.12 -8.07
N ALA A 607 26.00 -23.36 -8.59
CA ALA A 607 26.30 -22.09 -9.26
C ALA A 607 26.89 -21.07 -8.28
N ILE A 608 26.36 -20.99 -7.05
CA ILE A 608 26.91 -20.12 -6.00
C ILE A 608 28.31 -20.58 -5.60
N GLU A 609 28.53 -21.88 -5.36
CA GLU A 609 29.85 -22.40 -4.96
C GLU A 609 30.91 -22.21 -6.04
N TYR A 610 30.55 -22.43 -7.31
CA TYR A 610 31.43 -22.15 -8.44
C TYR A 610 31.78 -20.67 -8.49
N GLU A 611 30.77 -19.79 -8.42
CA GLU A 611 30.98 -18.35 -8.54
C GLU A 611 31.79 -17.79 -7.36
N ARG A 612 31.62 -18.34 -6.16
CA ARG A 612 32.44 -18.05 -4.98
C ARG A 612 33.91 -18.36 -5.25
N LEU A 613 34.22 -19.55 -5.76
CA LEU A 613 35.61 -19.93 -6.07
C LEU A 613 36.19 -19.07 -7.21
N ARG A 614 35.42 -18.83 -8.28
CA ARG A 614 35.83 -18.01 -9.42
C ARG A 614 36.14 -16.56 -9.01
N GLN A 615 35.24 -15.92 -8.25
CA GLN A 615 35.43 -14.55 -7.77
C GLN A 615 36.66 -14.43 -6.87
N LEU A 616 36.89 -15.42 -5.99
CA LEU A 616 38.07 -15.44 -5.13
C LEU A 616 39.35 -15.51 -5.97
N GLN A 617 39.44 -16.44 -6.92
CA GLN A 617 40.59 -16.58 -7.81
C GLN A 617 40.82 -15.34 -8.68
N GLU A 618 39.75 -14.73 -9.20
CA GLU A 618 39.82 -13.48 -9.97
C GLU A 618 40.34 -12.32 -9.12
N PHE A 619 39.83 -12.19 -7.89
CA PHE A 619 40.30 -11.18 -6.94
C PHE A 619 41.78 -11.37 -6.58
N GLU A 620 42.21 -12.59 -6.29
CA GLU A 620 43.61 -12.91 -5.98
C GLU A 620 44.55 -12.58 -7.15
N LYS A 621 44.10 -12.80 -8.39
CA LYS A 621 44.89 -12.55 -9.60
C LYS A 621 44.92 -11.07 -10.02
N THR A 622 43.83 -10.34 -9.86
CA THR A 622 43.63 -9.03 -10.50
C THR A 622 43.37 -7.88 -9.51
N GLY A 623 43.01 -8.19 -8.27
CA GLY A 623 42.55 -7.19 -7.29
C GLY A 623 41.24 -6.51 -7.69
N LEU A 624 40.39 -7.16 -8.50
CA LEU A 624 39.14 -6.60 -9.00
C LEU A 624 38.12 -6.42 -7.88
N THR A 625 37.59 -5.20 -7.73
CA THR A 625 36.63 -4.84 -6.69
C THR A 625 35.36 -4.25 -7.29
N LEU A 626 34.29 -4.18 -6.49
CA LEU A 626 33.01 -3.60 -6.87
C LEU A 626 33.11 -2.18 -7.45
N GLU A 627 33.99 -1.35 -6.87
CA GLU A 627 34.21 0.04 -7.30
C GLU A 627 34.77 0.15 -8.73
N LYS A 628 35.37 -0.91 -9.25
CA LYS A 628 36.10 -0.92 -10.53
C LYS A 628 35.32 -1.61 -11.65
N THR A 629 34.14 -2.17 -11.39
CA THR A 629 33.43 -2.98 -12.40
C THR A 629 31.93 -2.98 -12.15
N ALA A 630 31.15 -2.78 -13.22
CA ALA A 630 29.70 -2.86 -13.18
C ALA A 630 29.19 -4.29 -12.87
N LYS A 631 27.93 -4.38 -12.42
CA LYS A 631 27.23 -5.65 -12.17
C LYS A 631 27.28 -6.55 -13.42
N GLN A 632 27.69 -7.81 -13.25
CA GLN A 632 27.77 -8.78 -14.35
C GLN A 632 26.59 -9.75 -14.32
N THR A 633 26.11 -10.17 -15.50
CA THR A 633 25.09 -11.22 -15.63
C THR A 633 25.71 -12.47 -16.25
N ARG A 634 25.60 -13.60 -15.55
CA ARG A 634 26.19 -14.89 -15.94
C ARG A 634 25.12 -15.99 -15.92
N GLY A 635 25.20 -16.92 -16.86
CA GLY A 635 24.35 -18.11 -16.90
C GLY A 635 25.07 -19.32 -16.33
N TRP A 636 24.31 -20.25 -15.74
CA TRP A 636 24.82 -21.57 -15.37
C TRP A 636 24.73 -22.57 -16.54
N SER A 637 25.77 -23.39 -16.74
CA SER A 637 25.79 -24.47 -17.72
C SER A 637 25.99 -25.83 -17.04
N ASP A 638 24.97 -26.70 -17.11
CA ASP A 638 25.06 -28.06 -16.55
C ASP A 638 26.10 -28.91 -17.26
N LYS A 639 26.24 -28.76 -18.59
CA LYS A 639 27.20 -29.54 -19.39
C LYS A 639 28.65 -29.29 -18.98
N LEU A 640 28.95 -28.06 -18.57
CA LEU A 640 30.29 -27.60 -18.26
C LEU A 640 30.53 -27.39 -16.75
N ALA A 641 29.49 -27.55 -15.93
CA ALA A 641 29.48 -27.28 -14.49
C ALA A 641 30.13 -25.93 -14.12
N GLN A 642 29.86 -24.89 -14.91
CA GLN A 642 30.48 -23.57 -14.75
C GLN A 642 29.52 -22.43 -15.11
N THR A 643 29.84 -21.23 -14.59
CA THR A 643 29.16 -19.99 -14.98
C THR A 643 29.81 -19.37 -16.21
N PHE A 644 29.02 -18.94 -17.20
CA PHE A 644 29.49 -18.26 -18.41
C PHE A 644 28.91 -16.86 -18.51
N LYS A 645 29.67 -15.93 -19.08
CA LYS A 645 29.24 -14.55 -19.26
C LYS A 645 28.16 -14.49 -20.33
N GLN A 646 26.99 -13.92 -20.02
CA GLN A 646 25.92 -13.77 -21.01
C GLN A 646 26.02 -12.43 -21.73
N ARG A 647 26.33 -11.35 -21.01
CA ARG A 647 26.39 -9.97 -21.54
C ARG A 647 27.36 -9.10 -20.74
N GLU A 648 27.94 -8.06 -21.35
CA GLU A 648 28.55 -6.92 -20.67
C GLU A 648 27.50 -5.81 -20.56
N LYS A 649 27.16 -5.37 -19.33
CA LYS A 649 26.33 -4.17 -19.16
C LYS A 649 27.25 -2.96 -19.25
N GLU A 650 27.42 -2.41 -20.44
CA GLU A 650 28.17 -1.16 -20.65
C GLU A 650 27.40 0.08 -20.11
N SER A 651 26.10 -0.06 -19.81
CA SER A 651 25.28 0.98 -19.16
C SER A 651 24.16 0.40 -18.28
N VAL A 652 23.69 1.21 -17.32
CA VAL A 652 22.45 0.95 -16.59
C VAL A 652 21.30 1.12 -17.59
N GLN A 653 20.51 0.07 -17.84
CA GLN A 653 19.33 0.20 -18.71
C GLN A 653 18.32 1.14 -18.05
N ASP A 654 18.07 2.29 -18.66
CA ASP A 654 16.98 3.18 -18.27
C ASP A 654 15.65 2.58 -18.76
N TYR A 655 14.98 1.87 -17.85
CA TYR A 655 13.67 1.27 -18.11
C TYR A 655 12.54 2.31 -18.18
N ARG A 656 12.83 3.62 -18.03
CA ARG A 656 11.85 4.72 -18.13
C ARG A 656 10.56 4.39 -17.40
N TYR A 657 10.67 4.03 -16.12
CA TYR A 657 9.49 3.73 -15.31
C TYR A 657 8.56 4.93 -15.30
N MET A 658 7.28 4.70 -15.57
CA MET A 658 6.23 5.70 -15.41
C MET A 658 4.98 5.02 -14.88
N ARG A 659 4.10 5.79 -14.25
CA ARG A 659 2.76 5.29 -13.88
C ARG A 659 2.07 4.69 -15.10
N GLU A 660 1.44 3.54 -14.92
CA GLU A 660 0.49 2.97 -15.91
C GLU A 660 -0.80 3.80 -15.88
N PRO A 661 -1.08 4.65 -16.89
CA PRO A 661 -2.30 5.45 -16.92
C PRO A 661 -3.57 4.61 -17.12
N ASP A 662 -3.46 3.43 -17.74
CA ASP A 662 -4.61 2.59 -18.11
C ASP A 662 -5.16 1.82 -16.90
N ILE A 663 -4.36 1.67 -15.83
CA ILE A 663 -4.76 1.04 -14.57
C ILE A 663 -4.98 2.13 -13.51
N PRO A 664 -6.18 2.24 -12.92
CA PRO A 664 -6.43 3.20 -11.85
C PRO A 664 -5.58 2.83 -10.62
N LEU A 665 -5.29 3.83 -9.79
CA LEU A 665 -4.71 3.55 -8.47
C LEU A 665 -5.74 2.77 -7.64
N ILE A 666 -5.26 1.75 -6.94
CA ILE A 666 -6.10 0.86 -6.14
C ILE A 666 -5.88 1.24 -4.68
N CYS A 667 -6.96 1.60 -3.99
CA CYS A 667 -6.94 1.75 -2.54
C CYS A 667 -7.38 0.42 -1.94
N LEU A 668 -6.55 -0.17 -1.07
CA LEU A 668 -6.94 -1.36 -0.33
C LEU A 668 -7.58 -0.94 0.98
N GLU A 669 -8.87 -1.23 1.15
CA GLU A 669 -9.55 -0.98 2.41
C GLU A 669 -9.00 -1.91 3.50
N PRO A 670 -8.75 -1.40 4.73
CA PRO A 670 -8.26 -2.24 5.83
C PRO A 670 -9.14 -3.45 6.15
N GLN A 671 -10.45 -3.33 5.91
CA GLN A 671 -11.39 -4.44 6.09
C GLN A 671 -11.15 -5.55 5.05
N THR A 672 -11.00 -5.19 3.78
CA THR A 672 -10.66 -6.14 2.70
C THR A 672 -9.34 -6.84 2.96
N ILE A 673 -8.33 -6.13 3.48
CA ILE A 673 -7.05 -6.75 3.88
C ILE A 673 -7.26 -7.79 4.98
N LYS A 674 -8.07 -7.50 6.00
CA LYS A 674 -8.39 -8.45 7.07
C LYS A 674 -9.14 -9.68 6.55
N GLU A 675 -10.08 -9.48 5.63
CA GLU A 675 -10.81 -10.55 4.95
C GLU A 675 -9.83 -11.46 4.19
N TRP A 676 -8.94 -10.90 3.36
CA TRP A 676 -7.92 -11.67 2.66
C TRP A 676 -6.95 -12.40 3.58
N ILE A 677 -6.49 -11.77 4.67
CA ILE A 677 -5.66 -12.44 5.68
C ILE A 677 -6.38 -13.67 6.25
N SER A 678 -7.69 -13.56 6.50
CA SER A 678 -8.49 -14.68 6.99
C SER A 678 -8.67 -15.81 5.98
N GLU A 679 -8.75 -15.50 4.68
CA GLU A 679 -8.83 -16.49 3.60
C GLU A 679 -7.50 -17.24 3.37
N VAL A 680 -6.38 -16.51 3.43
CA VAL A 680 -5.03 -17.10 3.30
C VAL A 680 -4.82 -18.18 4.35
N GLY A 681 -5.20 -17.90 5.60
CA GLY A 681 -5.07 -18.82 6.72
C GLY A 681 -3.62 -19.00 7.20
N GLU A 682 -3.34 -20.14 7.83
CA GLU A 682 -2.02 -20.42 8.43
C GLU A 682 -0.96 -20.80 7.38
N PHE A 683 0.28 -20.36 7.62
CA PHE A 683 1.43 -20.80 6.84
C PHE A 683 1.88 -22.23 7.23
N PRO A 684 2.63 -22.95 6.37
CA PRO A 684 3.05 -24.33 6.63
C PRO A 684 3.76 -24.53 7.98
N GLN A 685 4.64 -23.60 8.37
CA GLN A 685 5.38 -23.69 9.63
C GLN A 685 4.49 -23.49 10.86
N GLU A 686 3.49 -22.62 10.76
CA GLU A 686 2.53 -22.35 11.84
C GLU A 686 1.63 -23.57 12.02
N ALA A 687 1.11 -24.11 10.91
CA ALA A 687 0.35 -25.35 10.90
C ALA A 687 1.15 -26.50 11.53
N ARG A 688 2.43 -26.69 11.17
CA ARG A 688 3.28 -27.73 11.80
C ARG A 688 3.36 -27.58 13.32
N LYS A 689 3.72 -26.39 13.81
CA LYS A 689 3.82 -26.12 15.25
C LYS A 689 2.50 -26.38 15.96
N ARG A 690 1.38 -25.98 15.36
CA ARG A 690 0.04 -26.19 15.90
C ARG A 690 -0.30 -27.68 15.94
N LEU A 691 -0.16 -28.40 14.84
CA LEU A 691 -0.47 -29.84 14.75
C LEU A 691 0.39 -30.68 15.69
N GLN A 692 1.66 -30.33 15.89
CA GLN A 692 2.52 -30.97 16.89
C GLN A 692 2.01 -30.76 18.30
N ARG A 693 1.68 -29.50 18.64
CA ARG A 693 1.20 -29.11 19.97
C ARG A 693 -0.15 -29.72 20.29
N GLU A 694 -1.08 -29.71 19.34
CA GLU A 694 -2.48 -30.13 19.54
C GLU A 694 -2.66 -31.64 19.46
N PHE A 695 -1.91 -32.32 18.59
CA PHE A 695 -2.13 -33.74 18.30
C PHE A 695 -0.94 -34.65 18.64
N GLY A 696 0.14 -34.10 19.19
CA GLY A 696 1.32 -34.88 19.63
C GLY A 696 2.05 -35.60 18.48
N LEU A 697 1.99 -35.02 17.29
CA LEU A 697 2.60 -35.57 16.07
C LEU A 697 4.11 -35.33 16.02
N SER A 698 4.86 -36.22 15.35
CA SER A 698 6.31 -36.04 15.16
C SER A 698 6.64 -35.02 14.07
N ASP A 699 7.88 -34.55 14.02
CA ASP A 699 8.37 -33.66 12.93
C ASP A 699 8.13 -34.25 11.53
N PHE A 700 8.29 -35.57 11.40
CA PHE A 700 8.06 -36.28 10.14
C PHE A 700 6.58 -36.26 9.74
N ASP A 701 5.70 -36.50 10.70
CA ASP A 701 4.25 -36.54 10.46
C ASP A 701 3.75 -35.19 9.98
N VAL A 702 4.07 -34.12 10.72
CA VAL A 702 3.60 -32.77 10.36
C VAL A 702 4.27 -32.24 9.11
N SER A 703 5.55 -32.56 8.86
CA SER A 703 6.20 -32.17 7.62
C SER A 703 5.52 -32.78 6.41
N THR A 704 5.03 -34.01 6.52
CA THR A 704 4.39 -34.71 5.39
C THR A 704 2.94 -34.27 5.21
N LEU A 705 2.18 -34.13 6.30
CA LEU A 705 0.80 -33.65 6.26
C LEU A 705 0.69 -32.23 5.70
N THR A 706 1.59 -31.33 6.08
CA THR A 706 1.57 -29.94 5.60
C THR A 706 2.31 -29.74 4.27
N ASN A 707 2.66 -30.79 3.53
CA ASN A 707 3.16 -30.65 2.15
C ASN A 707 2.03 -30.28 1.17
N ASP A 708 0.78 -30.61 1.50
CA ASP A 708 -0.43 -30.27 0.76
C ASP A 708 -1.48 -29.77 1.77
N ARG A 709 -2.00 -28.56 1.56
CA ARG A 709 -3.02 -27.95 2.42
C ARG A 709 -4.30 -28.78 2.47
N ASN A 710 -4.66 -29.45 1.37
CA ASN A 710 -5.83 -30.31 1.33
C ASN A 710 -5.62 -31.56 2.18
N LEU A 711 -4.40 -32.09 2.24
CA LEU A 711 -4.07 -33.25 3.07
C LEU A 711 -4.09 -32.89 4.55
N ALA A 712 -3.54 -31.73 4.90
CA ALA A 712 -3.63 -31.18 6.26
C ALA A 712 -5.10 -30.97 6.67
N SER A 713 -5.91 -30.35 5.81
CA SER A 713 -7.35 -30.15 6.09
C SER A 713 -8.11 -31.47 6.22
N TYR A 714 -7.82 -32.45 5.36
CA TYR A 714 -8.41 -33.78 5.44
C TYR A 714 -8.09 -34.45 6.79
N PHE A 715 -6.83 -34.35 7.24
CA PHE A 715 -6.42 -34.85 8.55
C PHE A 715 -7.21 -34.17 9.67
N GLU A 716 -7.30 -32.85 9.68
CA GLU A 716 -8.00 -32.10 10.73
C GLU A 716 -9.48 -32.46 10.80
N GLN A 717 -10.15 -32.62 9.66
CA GLN A 717 -11.53 -33.07 9.60
C GLN A 717 -11.68 -34.52 10.10
N ALA A 718 -10.74 -35.41 9.76
CA ALA A 718 -10.76 -36.79 10.22
C ALA A 718 -10.50 -36.91 11.73
N VAL A 719 -9.72 -36.01 12.32
CA VAL A 719 -9.43 -36.05 13.75
C VAL A 719 -10.63 -35.65 14.60
N GLN A 720 -11.53 -34.77 14.12
CA GLN A 720 -12.72 -34.35 14.87
C GLN A 720 -13.60 -35.54 15.31
N GLY A 721 -13.64 -36.60 14.52
CA GLY A 721 -14.41 -37.81 14.81
C GLY A 721 -13.59 -38.95 15.45
N ALA A 722 -12.28 -38.80 15.67
CA ALA A 722 -11.39 -39.90 16.04
C ALA A 722 -10.88 -39.78 17.48
N ARG A 723 -10.79 -40.91 18.19
CA ARG A 723 -10.25 -40.95 19.57
C ARG A 723 -8.73 -40.83 19.65
N GLU A 724 -8.03 -41.27 18.61
CA GLU A 724 -6.56 -41.31 18.56
C GLU A 724 -6.02 -40.59 17.31
N PRO A 725 -5.74 -39.27 17.41
CA PRO A 725 -5.27 -38.45 16.29
C PRO A 725 -4.01 -39.01 15.60
N LYS A 726 -3.09 -39.57 16.38
CA LYS A 726 -1.86 -40.17 15.85
C LYS A 726 -2.12 -41.37 14.94
N LYS A 727 -3.15 -42.17 15.21
CA LYS A 727 -3.51 -43.30 14.34
C LYS A 727 -4.07 -42.82 13.01
N ILE A 728 -4.83 -41.72 13.01
CA ILE A 728 -5.29 -41.09 11.76
C ILE A 728 -4.10 -40.65 10.91
N ALA A 729 -3.13 -39.94 11.50
CA ALA A 729 -1.92 -39.51 10.80
C ALA A 729 -1.18 -40.72 10.19
N ASN A 730 -0.97 -41.79 10.96
CA ASN A 730 -0.34 -43.01 10.45
C ASN A 730 -1.09 -43.61 9.26
N TRP A 731 -2.42 -43.73 9.33
CA TRP A 731 -3.24 -44.26 8.25
C TRP A 731 -3.19 -43.40 6.98
N LEU A 732 -3.22 -42.07 7.15
CA LEU A 732 -3.09 -41.15 6.03
C LEU A 732 -1.72 -41.27 5.35
N LEU A 733 -0.65 -41.30 6.15
CA LEU A 733 0.73 -41.30 5.67
C LEU A 733 1.20 -42.64 5.13
N THR A 734 0.46 -43.73 5.36
CA THR A 734 0.82 -45.08 4.91
C THR A 734 -0.18 -45.61 3.90
N GLU A 735 -1.38 -45.98 4.33
CA GLU A 735 -2.36 -46.68 3.51
C GLU A 735 -3.05 -45.74 2.49
N VAL A 736 -3.48 -44.55 2.93
CA VAL A 736 -4.08 -43.56 1.99
C VAL A 736 -3.02 -43.07 1.02
N ALA A 737 -1.83 -42.70 1.50
CA ALA A 737 -0.71 -42.29 0.65
C ALA A 737 -0.35 -43.37 -0.38
N ALA A 738 -0.40 -44.66 -0.03
CA ALA A 738 -0.14 -45.76 -0.96
C ALA A 738 -1.18 -45.80 -2.10
N VAL A 739 -2.48 -45.66 -1.78
CA VAL A 739 -3.56 -45.61 -2.78
C VAL A 739 -3.42 -44.39 -3.69
N LEU A 740 -3.17 -43.22 -3.11
CA LEU A 740 -2.96 -41.97 -3.87
C LEU A 740 -1.81 -42.11 -4.86
N ASN A 741 -0.67 -42.65 -4.40
CA ASN A 741 0.50 -42.87 -5.24
C ASN A 741 0.26 -43.91 -6.34
N GLN A 742 -0.46 -45.00 -6.03
CA GLN A 742 -0.76 -46.04 -7.01
C GLN A 742 -1.65 -45.53 -8.14
N GLN A 743 -2.63 -44.67 -7.82
CA GLN A 743 -3.59 -44.14 -8.79
C GLN A 743 -3.15 -42.80 -9.41
N GLY A 744 -2.08 -42.19 -8.91
CA GLY A 744 -1.68 -40.83 -9.29
C GLY A 744 -2.70 -39.76 -8.87
N TRP A 745 -3.43 -40.01 -7.78
CA TRP A 745 -4.48 -39.12 -7.27
C TRP A 745 -3.94 -38.12 -6.24
N THR A 746 -4.61 -36.99 -6.15
CA THR A 746 -4.53 -36.07 -5.00
C THR A 746 -5.54 -36.46 -3.93
N ILE A 747 -5.37 -35.97 -2.70
CA ILE A 747 -6.33 -36.22 -1.62
C ILE A 747 -7.75 -35.69 -1.94
N CYS A 748 -7.86 -34.69 -2.82
CA CYS A 748 -9.16 -34.18 -3.29
C CYS A 748 -9.92 -35.18 -4.18
N GLN A 749 -9.21 -36.13 -4.79
CA GLN A 749 -9.76 -37.19 -5.63
C GLN A 749 -9.94 -38.50 -4.85
N PHE A 750 -9.60 -38.51 -3.57
CA PHE A 750 -9.71 -39.70 -2.74
C PHE A 750 -11.20 -40.04 -2.50
N PRO A 751 -11.64 -41.29 -2.74
CA PRO A 751 -13.07 -41.64 -2.75
C PRO A 751 -13.72 -41.65 -1.35
N LEU A 752 -12.93 -41.68 -0.27
CA LEU A 752 -13.45 -41.75 1.09
C LEU A 752 -13.47 -40.36 1.74
N SER A 753 -14.50 -40.10 2.53
CA SER A 753 -14.58 -38.89 3.35
C SER A 753 -13.69 -38.98 4.58
N PRO A 754 -13.27 -37.83 5.16
CA PRO A 754 -12.51 -37.81 6.41
C PRO A 754 -13.17 -38.62 7.53
N GLN A 755 -14.50 -38.53 7.65
CA GLN A 755 -15.29 -39.23 8.68
C GLN A 755 -15.28 -40.75 8.50
N SER A 756 -15.17 -41.24 7.26
CA SER A 756 -15.08 -42.68 6.98
C SER A 756 -13.75 -43.24 7.49
N ILE A 757 -12.66 -42.46 7.38
CA ILE A 757 -11.36 -42.83 7.95
C ILE A 757 -11.41 -42.77 9.48
N SER A 758 -12.08 -41.78 10.07
CA SER A 758 -12.31 -41.71 11.52
C SER A 758 -13.04 -42.94 12.04
N GLU A 759 -14.09 -43.37 11.35
CA GLU A 759 -14.88 -44.56 11.70
C GLU A 759 -14.02 -45.82 11.69
N LEU A 760 -13.26 -46.05 10.61
CA LEU A 760 -12.35 -47.19 10.51
C LEU A 760 -11.31 -47.18 11.65
N VAL A 761 -10.69 -46.04 11.92
CA VAL A 761 -9.67 -45.93 12.97
C VAL A 761 -10.28 -46.12 14.36
N ASN A 762 -11.50 -45.66 14.60
CA ASN A 762 -12.19 -45.90 15.86
C ASN A 762 -12.48 -47.39 16.09
N LEU A 763 -12.91 -48.12 15.05
CA LEU A 763 -13.11 -49.58 15.15
C LEU A 763 -11.82 -50.32 15.51
N ILE A 764 -10.67 -49.85 15.03
CA ILE A 764 -9.34 -50.38 15.41
C ILE A 764 -9.03 -50.03 16.87
N SER A 765 -9.24 -48.76 17.27
CA SER A 765 -8.98 -48.28 18.63
C SER A 765 -9.86 -48.93 19.70
N GLU A 766 -11.09 -49.29 19.35
CA GLU A 766 -12.02 -50.02 20.22
C GLU A 766 -11.72 -51.53 20.28
N GLY A 767 -10.80 -52.03 19.45
CA GLY A 767 -10.50 -53.45 19.34
C GLY A 767 -11.62 -54.25 18.69
N ALA A 768 -12.55 -53.61 17.97
CA ALA A 768 -13.61 -54.30 17.23
C ALA A 768 -13.04 -55.09 16.04
N ILE A 769 -11.94 -54.61 15.45
CA ILE A 769 -11.18 -55.25 14.37
C ILE A 769 -9.67 -55.16 14.61
N SER A 770 -8.93 -56.15 14.11
CA SER A 770 -7.46 -56.12 14.10
C SER A 770 -6.90 -55.23 12.98
N GLY A 771 -5.63 -54.82 13.09
CA GLY A 771 -4.97 -54.03 12.04
C GLY A 771 -4.91 -54.72 10.68
N ALA A 772 -4.85 -56.06 10.64
CA ALA A 772 -4.89 -56.81 9.37
C ALA A 772 -6.29 -56.78 8.74
N GLN A 773 -7.34 -56.99 9.54
CA GLN A 773 -8.73 -56.88 9.10
C GLN A 773 -9.06 -55.46 8.63
N ALA A 774 -8.53 -54.44 9.31
CA ALA A 774 -8.73 -53.06 8.92
C ALA A 774 -8.20 -52.72 7.52
N LYS A 775 -7.09 -53.35 7.08
CA LYS A 775 -6.57 -53.16 5.71
C LYS A 775 -7.49 -53.77 4.67
N GLU A 776 -8.07 -54.94 4.96
CA GLU A 776 -9.07 -55.57 4.08
C GLU A 776 -10.33 -54.71 4.00
N VAL A 777 -10.83 -54.23 5.15
CA VAL A 777 -11.98 -53.31 5.21
C VAL A 777 -11.68 -52.04 4.42
N PHE A 778 -10.52 -51.42 4.60
CA PHE A 778 -10.09 -50.22 3.87
C PHE A 778 -10.08 -50.42 2.35
N SER A 779 -9.56 -51.56 1.86
CA SER A 779 -9.58 -51.87 0.42
C SER A 779 -11.00 -51.92 -0.13
N ILE A 780 -11.91 -52.58 0.59
CA ILE A 780 -13.33 -52.68 0.19
C ILE A 780 -14.00 -51.30 0.27
N MET A 781 -13.69 -50.48 1.27
CA MET A 781 -14.18 -49.11 1.36
C MET A 781 -13.78 -48.31 0.12
N CYS A 782 -12.51 -48.38 -0.30
CA CYS A 782 -12.02 -47.67 -1.48
C CYS A 782 -12.70 -48.10 -2.78
N GLU A 783 -13.08 -49.37 -2.91
CA GLU A 783 -13.74 -49.90 -4.11
C GLU A 783 -15.26 -49.64 -4.13
N SER A 784 -15.92 -49.75 -2.98
CA SER A 784 -17.39 -49.77 -2.88
C SER A 784 -18.01 -48.50 -2.32
N GLY A 785 -17.24 -47.67 -1.61
CA GLY A 785 -17.73 -46.51 -0.86
C GLY A 785 -18.57 -46.86 0.38
N GLN A 786 -18.67 -48.14 0.76
CA GLN A 786 -19.41 -48.57 1.95
C GLN A 786 -18.72 -48.13 3.25
N LYS A 787 -19.51 -48.00 4.32
CA LYS A 787 -19.00 -47.64 5.65
C LYS A 787 -18.24 -48.80 6.30
N ALA A 788 -17.26 -48.46 7.13
CA ALA A 788 -16.42 -49.45 7.79
C ALA A 788 -17.24 -50.42 8.65
N GLY A 789 -18.20 -49.92 9.43
CA GLY A 789 -19.07 -50.76 10.28
C GLY A 789 -19.89 -51.78 9.50
N GLU A 790 -20.47 -51.38 8.36
CA GLU A 790 -21.28 -52.26 7.51
C GLU A 790 -20.45 -53.41 6.92
N ILE A 791 -19.22 -53.12 6.48
CA ILE A 791 -18.29 -54.13 5.96
C ILE A 791 -17.87 -55.10 7.07
N VAL A 792 -17.62 -54.60 8.27
CA VAL A 792 -17.25 -55.42 9.44
C VAL A 792 -18.36 -56.39 9.81
N GLU A 793 -19.62 -55.96 9.77
CA GLU A 793 -20.79 -56.83 10.00
C GLU A 793 -20.95 -57.86 8.88
N GLN A 794 -20.88 -57.45 7.61
CA GLN A 794 -21.04 -58.34 6.46
C GLN A 794 -19.97 -59.43 6.39
N LYS A 795 -18.73 -59.10 6.77
CA LYS A 795 -17.60 -60.04 6.82
C LYS A 795 -17.55 -60.85 8.12
N GLY A 796 -18.41 -60.55 9.11
CA GLY A 796 -18.41 -61.22 10.41
C GLY A 796 -17.13 -60.99 11.22
N PHE A 797 -16.49 -59.82 11.05
CA PHE A 797 -15.21 -59.47 11.69
C PHE A 797 -15.34 -59.01 13.15
N SER A 798 -16.57 -58.89 13.67
CA SER A 798 -16.83 -58.54 15.06
C SER A 798 -16.11 -59.48 16.04
N GLN A 799 -15.20 -58.93 16.84
CA GLN A 799 -14.48 -59.72 17.85
C GLN A 799 -15.39 -60.16 19.02
N LEU A 800 -15.32 -61.45 19.37
CA LEU A 800 -15.88 -62.03 20.59
C LEU A 800 -15.17 -61.42 21.80
N THR A 801 -15.86 -60.52 22.49
CA THR A 801 -15.38 -59.79 23.67
C THR A 801 -16.13 -60.12 24.95
N GLN A 802 -17.20 -60.93 24.87
CA GLN A 802 -17.96 -61.43 26.02
C GLN A 802 -17.13 -62.46 26.79
N THR A 803 -16.83 -62.16 28.05
CA THR A 803 -15.96 -62.97 28.92
C THR A 803 -16.47 -64.39 29.08
N GLU A 804 -17.78 -64.60 29.21
CA GLU A 804 -18.39 -65.93 29.39
C GLU A 804 -18.21 -66.83 28.15
N ALA A 805 -18.35 -66.28 26.95
CA ALA A 805 -18.12 -67.02 25.71
C ALA A 805 -16.64 -67.35 25.47
N LEU A 806 -15.74 -66.44 25.89
CA LEU A 806 -14.30 -66.68 25.89
C LEU A 806 -13.90 -67.74 26.94
N GLU A 807 -14.49 -67.72 28.13
CA GLU A 807 -14.25 -68.72 29.18
C GLU A 807 -14.62 -70.12 28.72
N VAL A 808 -15.77 -70.31 28.05
CA VAL A 808 -16.18 -71.61 27.50
C VAL A 808 -15.22 -72.08 26.39
N LEU A 809 -14.83 -71.18 25.49
CA LEU A 809 -13.95 -71.52 24.37
C LEU A 809 -12.52 -71.84 24.83
N VAL A 810 -12.00 -71.11 25.82
CA VAL A 810 -10.70 -71.37 26.43
C VAL A 810 -10.73 -72.70 27.18
N GLU A 811 -11.80 -72.99 27.92
CA GLU A 811 -11.96 -74.25 28.65
C GLU A 811 -11.96 -75.46 27.69
N GLU A 812 -12.68 -75.38 26.57
CA GLU A 812 -12.65 -76.42 25.55
C GLU A 812 -11.25 -76.64 24.95
N VAL A 813 -10.51 -75.55 24.68
CA VAL A 813 -9.15 -75.63 24.16
C VAL A 813 -8.22 -76.27 25.19
N LEU A 814 -8.35 -75.91 26.47
CA LEU A 814 -7.57 -76.48 27.57
C LEU A 814 -7.83 -77.98 27.72
N ILE A 815 -9.09 -78.42 27.65
CA ILE A 815 -9.47 -79.85 27.72
C ILE A 815 -8.88 -80.62 26.54
N LYS A 816 -9.06 -80.12 25.31
CA LYS A 816 -8.56 -80.79 24.09
C LYS A 816 -7.04 -80.83 24.01
N ASN A 817 -6.33 -79.95 24.73
CA ASN A 817 -4.88 -79.80 24.68
C ASN A 817 -4.21 -80.02 26.05
N ALA A 818 -4.70 -80.97 26.85
CA ALA A 818 -4.22 -81.27 28.20
C ALA A 818 -2.68 -81.46 28.31
N LYS A 819 -2.04 -82.03 27.28
CA LYS A 819 -0.58 -82.19 27.24
C LYS A 819 0.15 -80.83 27.20
N SER A 820 -0.36 -79.88 26.42
CA SER A 820 0.21 -78.53 26.33
C SER A 820 0.00 -77.71 27.61
N VAL A 821 -1.08 -77.98 28.35
CA VAL A 821 -1.31 -77.41 29.70
C VAL A 821 -0.27 -77.93 30.68
N ALA A 822 0.02 -79.23 30.67
CA ALA A 822 1.06 -79.84 31.51
C ALA A 822 2.46 -79.33 31.14
N ASP A 823 2.77 -79.17 29.85
CA ASP A 823 4.04 -78.60 29.38
C ASP A 823 4.23 -77.14 29.85
N TYR A 824 3.18 -76.32 29.83
CA TYR A 824 3.23 -74.96 30.36
C TYR A 824 3.45 -74.95 31.88
N ARG A 825 2.76 -75.82 32.63
CA ARG A 825 2.94 -75.98 34.09
C ARG A 825 4.36 -76.43 34.46
N ALA A 826 5.03 -77.20 33.59
CA ALA A 826 6.42 -77.59 33.74
C ALA A 826 7.43 -76.48 33.34
N GLY A 827 6.97 -75.25 33.06
CA GLY A 827 7.79 -74.08 32.78
C GLY A 827 8.12 -73.84 31.30
N LYS A 828 7.47 -74.52 30.35
CA LYS A 828 7.71 -74.31 28.91
C LYS A 828 6.79 -73.22 28.35
N GLU A 829 7.25 -71.98 28.31
CA GLU A 829 6.47 -70.82 27.81
C GLU A 829 5.96 -70.96 26.37
N ALA A 830 6.65 -71.72 25.51
CA ALA A 830 6.23 -71.96 24.13
C ALA A 830 4.83 -72.63 24.03
N ALA A 831 4.44 -73.38 25.06
CA ALA A 831 3.14 -74.03 25.12
C ALA A 831 1.98 -73.02 25.25
N LEU A 832 2.22 -71.85 25.88
CA LEU A 832 1.23 -70.78 25.97
C LEU A 832 0.91 -70.18 24.60
N LYS A 833 1.94 -69.95 23.77
CA LYS A 833 1.76 -69.46 22.39
C LYS A 833 0.99 -70.46 21.53
N TYR A 834 1.23 -71.75 21.73
CA TYR A 834 0.48 -72.80 21.04
C TYR A 834 -1.00 -72.81 21.45
N LEU A 835 -1.31 -72.75 22.75
CA LEU A 835 -2.68 -72.67 23.26
C LEU A 835 -3.40 -71.41 22.75
N MET A 836 -2.71 -70.27 22.73
CA MET A 836 -3.22 -69.03 22.13
C MET A 836 -3.52 -69.20 20.64
N GLY A 837 -2.65 -69.88 19.89
CA GLY A 837 -2.89 -70.22 18.49
C GLY A 837 -4.12 -71.11 18.27
N GLN A 838 -4.37 -72.06 19.18
CA GLN A 838 -5.57 -72.91 19.12
C GLN A 838 -6.85 -72.12 19.45
N ILE A 839 -6.82 -71.21 20.42
CA ILE A 839 -7.94 -70.29 20.73
C ILE A 839 -8.26 -69.42 19.51
N MET A 840 -7.25 -68.83 18.89
CA MET A 840 -7.43 -68.02 17.68
C MET A 840 -7.96 -68.85 16.52
N ARG A 841 -7.52 -70.10 16.37
CA ARG A 841 -8.00 -71.00 15.31
C ARG A 841 -9.44 -71.43 15.54
N GLN A 842 -9.80 -71.82 16.76
CA GLN A 842 -11.14 -72.31 17.09
C GLN A 842 -12.19 -71.18 17.11
N SER A 843 -11.77 -69.95 17.37
CA SER A 843 -12.61 -68.76 17.24
C SER A 843 -12.65 -68.15 15.84
N GLU A 844 -12.03 -68.79 14.83
CA GLU A 844 -11.87 -68.23 13.46
C GLU A 844 -11.25 -66.81 13.45
N GLY A 845 -10.38 -66.52 14.41
CA GLY A 845 -9.75 -65.20 14.58
C GLY A 845 -10.64 -64.15 15.25
N LYS A 846 -11.83 -64.54 15.75
CA LYS A 846 -12.77 -63.63 16.42
C LYS A 846 -12.45 -63.39 17.89
N ALA A 847 -11.66 -64.26 18.55
CA ALA A 847 -11.28 -64.02 19.94
C ALA A 847 -10.36 -62.78 20.05
N ASN A 848 -10.69 -61.87 20.96
CA ASN A 848 -9.80 -60.75 21.27
C ASN A 848 -8.48 -61.30 21.89
N PRO A 849 -7.31 -61.08 21.28
CA PRO A 849 -6.06 -61.72 21.71
C PRO A 849 -5.65 -61.38 23.15
N VAL A 850 -5.90 -60.14 23.58
CA VAL A 850 -5.51 -59.67 24.92
C VAL A 850 -6.40 -60.31 25.98
N LYS A 851 -7.72 -60.24 25.81
CA LYS A 851 -8.68 -60.86 26.75
C LYS A 851 -8.59 -62.38 26.75
N ALA A 852 -8.38 -63.01 25.59
CA ALA A 852 -8.18 -64.46 25.49
C ALA A 852 -6.95 -64.92 26.29
N GLN A 853 -5.87 -64.12 26.30
CA GLN A 853 -4.68 -64.41 27.09
C GLN A 853 -4.92 -64.28 28.58
N GLU A 854 -5.66 -63.25 29.02
CA GLU A 854 -6.04 -63.08 30.43
C GLU A 854 -6.90 -64.25 30.93
N VAL A 855 -7.93 -64.65 30.16
CA VAL A 855 -8.82 -65.76 30.50
C VAL A 855 -8.07 -67.10 30.50
N LEU A 856 -7.20 -67.33 29.51
CA LEU A 856 -6.35 -68.52 29.44
C LEU A 856 -5.44 -68.65 30.67
N LEU A 857 -4.76 -67.57 31.06
CA LEU A 857 -3.89 -67.58 32.23
C LEU A 857 -4.68 -67.83 33.52
N LYS A 858 -5.87 -67.22 33.65
CA LYS A 858 -6.76 -67.39 34.80
C LYS A 858 -7.29 -68.82 34.92
N GLN A 859 -7.75 -69.45 33.82
CA GLN A 859 -8.29 -70.81 33.86
C GLN A 859 -7.20 -71.89 34.06
N ILE A 860 -5.99 -71.68 33.54
CA ILE A 860 -4.86 -72.59 33.81
C ILE A 860 -4.53 -72.65 35.31
N GLN A 861 -4.73 -71.54 36.04
CA GLN A 861 -4.56 -71.46 37.50
C GLN A 861 -5.69 -72.11 38.30
N VAL A 862 -6.92 -72.17 37.78
CA VAL A 862 -8.10 -72.67 38.51
C VAL A 862 -8.31 -74.19 38.37
N LEU A 863 -7.74 -74.83 37.34
CA LEU A 863 -7.80 -76.29 37.12
C LEU A 863 -6.89 -77.10 38.10
N GLU A 864 -7.00 -76.85 39.41
CA GLU A 864 -6.34 -77.63 40.48
C GLU A 864 -6.95 -79.02 40.68
#